data_AF-A0A094IM53-F1
#
_entry.id   AF-A0A094IM53-F1
#
_cell.length_a   1.000
_cell.length_b   1.000
_cell.length_c   1.000
_cell.angle_alpha   90.00
_cell.angle_beta   90.00
_cell.angle_gamma   90.00
#
_symmetry.space_group_name_H-M   'P 1'
#
loop_
_entity.id
_entity.type
_entity.pdbx_description
1 polymer ?
#
loop_
_entity_poly.entity_id
_entity_poly.type
_entity_poly.pdbx_seq_one_letter_code
_entity_poly.pdbx_strand_id
1 'polypeptide(L)'
;MSNSKKPLGIDTANAKTLADFVTDYLPTDTPWTSFTHPTMGGKYTIELQNSSNLTRDDLAACFSLVEESSKGDYSASKQGWKPTAKRREMRLLELKYLLIRSAEPRDGEEKGMAGGIEAFASFMPTIEDEQEVLYVYEIHLAPSLRRSGLGRQLMKLVEGVARKIGVEKVMLSCFTRNATAKGFYEGIGYEKDEYSPPPRVLRDGREVEEAYVILKRHDNGNIDIEKYLDLRHSALVPLIFYSTPRTITYDHRLKRIGHPVRSAIHKLLNRGNRHVVESETLCRALRREASVIGKGHMALHRRRQLATACLILVFLHLWLGGPFLRASRPKHVEAYIQQNYPLVAQHVWNNNGKGAWYIPNEWRRESDPPITTILQAAHFASSRAAELSRTIPYSDIPLIIHQIWLGTKIDQWAPDLPGGIEQWLKFATVEGKESMAYFLWLDDGCDQLIADVEPELVDILKALPLPVERSDVFRVVVVNSIGGIYGDIDTNPLRSPATWIDEDDIKPWIDQKTSITYSPSSGNWKPPHNIRLLLGIEADNDPNTDAYWRMGYNFPIQLTQWALASAPKHPVLNRFIATFKNRVAELATPYKGNLTATAEAGVLAREDPLKFTGPEAITVATMAQLKDDAGLRWEAVTGLQDGGRSKAVGDTIIFPITAFSPGRSKYGNMGSKPLTDPDARLQHRAQGSWRKKDMYVEMGKICRTVLGMCRDWSKVPQ
;
A
#
# COMPACT_ATOMS: atom_id res chain seq x y z
N MET A 1 31.57 9.94 -18.85
CA MET A 1 31.82 10.27 -17.43
C MET A 1 30.63 9.78 -16.63
N SER A 2 30.84 9.10 -15.50
CA SER A 2 29.78 8.50 -14.70
C SER A 2 29.08 9.54 -13.82
N ASN A 3 27.82 9.85 -14.11
CA ASN A 3 27.02 10.74 -13.25
C ASN A 3 26.40 9.92 -12.11
N SER A 4 27.22 9.47 -11.17
CA SER A 4 26.79 8.76 -9.97
C SER A 4 25.99 9.71 -9.09
N LYS A 5 24.66 9.61 -9.11
CA LYS A 5 23.79 10.36 -8.20
C LYS A 5 24.24 10.08 -6.76
N LYS A 6 24.57 11.15 -6.03
CA LYS A 6 24.90 11.10 -4.60
C LYS A 6 23.68 10.53 -3.85
N PRO A 7 23.86 9.65 -2.84
CA PRO A 7 22.74 9.18 -2.02
C PRO A 7 22.03 10.35 -1.35
N LEU A 8 20.72 10.21 -1.12
CA LEU A 8 19.90 11.27 -0.55
C LEU A 8 20.30 11.57 0.90
N GLY A 9 19.95 12.76 1.39
CA GLY A 9 20.21 13.16 2.76
C GLY A 9 19.46 12.24 3.73
N ILE A 10 18.17 12.00 3.44
CA ILE A 10 17.30 11.11 4.22
C ILE A 10 17.79 9.66 4.26
N ASP A 11 18.27 9.09 3.16
CA ASP A 11 18.79 7.71 3.08
C ASP A 11 20.01 7.55 3.99
N THR A 12 20.93 8.53 3.88
CA THR A 12 22.15 8.60 4.67
C THR A 12 21.83 8.73 6.17
N ALA A 13 20.75 9.45 6.50
CA ALA A 13 20.31 9.62 7.87
C ALA A 13 19.58 8.39 8.45
N ASN A 14 18.78 7.68 7.64
CA ASN A 14 18.08 6.47 8.07
C ASN A 14 19.00 5.25 8.20
N ALA A 15 20.11 5.22 7.46
CA ALA A 15 21.09 4.12 7.50
C ALA A 15 22.09 4.16 8.68
N LYS A 16 22.15 5.26 9.46
CA LYS A 16 23.09 5.43 10.58
C LYS A 16 22.73 4.58 11.80
N THR A 17 23.73 4.26 12.63
CA THR A 17 23.44 3.76 13.98
C THR A 17 22.88 4.90 14.84
N LEU A 18 22.23 4.54 15.96
CA LEU A 18 21.71 5.52 16.91
C LEU A 18 22.80 6.46 17.46
N ALA A 19 24.03 5.97 17.61
CA ALA A 19 25.17 6.77 18.05
C ALA A 19 25.60 7.78 16.98
N ASP A 20 25.83 7.33 15.74
CA ASP A 20 26.22 8.22 14.64
C ASP A 20 25.13 9.29 14.37
N PHE A 21 23.85 8.91 14.49
CA PHE A 21 22.73 9.84 14.33
C PHE A 21 22.73 10.93 15.41
N VAL A 22 23.05 10.59 16.67
CA VAL A 22 23.21 11.56 17.76
C VAL A 22 24.41 12.48 17.48
N THR A 23 25.55 11.92 17.06
CA THR A 23 26.78 12.69 16.79
C THR A 23 26.62 13.66 15.62
N ASP A 24 25.99 13.26 14.52
CA ASP A 24 25.93 14.07 13.30
C ASP A 24 24.76 15.07 13.29
N TYR A 25 23.62 14.71 13.90
CA TYR A 25 22.35 15.46 13.71
C TYR A 25 21.77 16.10 14.98
N LEU A 26 22.25 15.77 16.19
CA LEU A 26 21.81 16.43 17.43
C LEU A 26 22.88 17.38 17.99
N PRO A 27 22.52 18.34 18.87
CA PRO A 27 23.46 19.34 19.37
C PRO A 27 24.57 18.71 20.24
N THR A 28 25.83 18.89 19.84
CA THR A 28 27.00 18.59 20.68
C THR A 28 27.21 19.66 21.77
N ASP A 29 26.97 20.93 21.41
CA ASP A 29 27.43 22.09 22.17
C ASP A 29 26.35 22.63 23.14
N THR A 30 25.23 21.93 23.28
CA THR A 30 24.10 22.34 24.12
C THR A 30 23.45 21.10 24.75
N PRO A 31 23.35 20.99 26.09
CA PRO A 31 22.74 19.84 26.75
C PRO A 31 21.26 19.65 26.38
N TRP A 32 20.98 18.75 25.43
CA TRP A 32 19.63 18.42 24.99
C TRP A 32 19.02 17.21 25.71
N THR A 33 19.85 16.38 26.35
CA THR A 33 19.49 15.11 26.99
C THR A 33 18.76 15.27 28.33
N SER A 34 18.34 16.49 28.69
CA SER A 34 17.62 16.75 29.93
C SER A 34 16.59 17.88 29.79
N PHE A 35 15.60 17.85 30.68
CA PHE A 35 14.64 18.93 30.88
C PHE A 35 14.37 19.10 32.38
N THR A 36 14.25 20.35 32.82
CA THR A 36 13.79 20.69 34.19
C THR A 36 12.52 21.49 34.05
N HIS A 37 11.43 21.04 34.67
CA HIS A 37 10.15 21.72 34.57
C HIS A 37 10.23 23.09 35.28
N PRO A 38 9.98 24.22 34.59
CA PRO A 38 10.30 25.56 35.13
C PRO A 38 9.53 25.94 36.40
N THR A 39 8.28 25.48 36.56
CA THR A 39 7.46 25.77 37.76
C THR A 39 7.59 24.71 38.86
N MET A 40 7.54 23.42 38.53
CA MET A 40 7.54 22.31 39.50
C MET A 40 8.92 21.82 39.92
N GLY A 41 10.00 22.23 39.23
CA GLY A 41 11.39 21.82 39.54
C GLY A 41 11.75 20.37 39.18
N GLY A 42 10.77 19.52 38.87
CA GLY A 42 10.96 18.13 38.48
C GLY A 42 11.91 17.97 37.29
N LYS A 43 12.81 16.98 37.38
CA LYS A 43 13.85 16.70 36.38
C LYS A 43 13.49 15.49 35.52
N TYR A 44 13.86 15.57 34.25
CA TYR A 44 13.54 14.59 33.23
C TYR A 44 14.75 14.33 32.33
N THR A 45 14.97 13.08 31.91
CA THR A 45 15.92 12.76 30.84
C THR A 45 15.24 12.88 29.47
N ILE A 46 16.02 13.14 28.42
CA ILE A 46 15.59 13.07 27.03
C ILE A 46 16.51 12.09 26.31
N GLU A 47 15.94 11.01 25.78
CA GLU A 47 16.63 9.90 25.13
C GLU A 47 16.18 9.80 23.67
N LEU A 48 17.12 9.57 22.74
CA LEU A 48 16.77 9.18 21.36
C LEU A 48 16.72 7.65 21.27
N GLN A 49 15.71 7.09 20.60
CA GLN A 49 15.60 5.66 20.27
C GLN A 49 15.04 5.45 18.86
N ASN A 50 15.43 4.35 18.21
CA ASN A 50 14.74 3.87 17.00
C ASN A 50 13.50 3.07 17.41
N SER A 51 12.47 3.00 16.54
CA SER A 51 11.25 2.21 16.80
C SER A 51 11.53 0.72 17.04
N SER A 52 12.61 0.18 16.47
CA SER A 52 13.15 -1.17 16.71
C SER A 52 13.67 -1.40 18.12
N ASN A 53 14.05 -0.32 18.82
CA ASN A 53 14.71 -0.36 20.13
C ASN A 53 13.74 -0.07 21.29
N LEU A 54 12.52 0.39 20.99
CA LEU A 54 11.50 0.62 22.01
C LEU A 54 11.14 -0.70 22.70
N THR A 55 11.21 -0.72 24.03
CA THR A 55 10.69 -1.87 24.78
C THR A 55 9.18 -1.99 24.61
N ARG A 56 8.62 -3.15 24.96
CA ARG A 56 7.17 -3.36 24.99
C ARG A 56 6.45 -2.28 25.80
N ASP A 57 7.04 -1.86 26.90
CA ASP A 57 6.42 -0.99 27.89
C ASP A 57 6.66 0.50 27.57
N ASP A 58 7.80 0.84 26.95
CA ASP A 58 7.99 2.18 26.35
C ASP A 58 6.95 2.45 25.27
N LEU A 59 6.77 1.50 24.33
CA LEU A 59 5.76 1.61 23.28
C LEU A 59 4.34 1.62 23.86
N ALA A 60 4.09 0.92 24.98
CA ALA A 60 2.82 0.97 25.67
C ALA A 60 2.56 2.35 26.30
N ALA A 61 3.57 2.95 26.95
CA ALA A 61 3.48 4.29 27.53
C ALA A 61 3.27 5.38 26.46
N CYS A 62 4.06 5.35 25.37
CA CYS A 62 3.87 6.24 24.23
C CYS A 62 2.46 6.08 23.62
N PHE A 63 1.97 4.85 23.44
CA PHE A 63 0.60 4.64 22.94
C PHE A 63 -0.47 5.18 23.91
N SER A 64 -0.31 4.99 25.22
CA SER A 64 -1.25 5.52 26.21
C SER A 64 -1.30 7.05 26.18
N LEU A 65 -0.17 7.72 25.94
CA LEU A 65 -0.13 9.18 25.75
C LEU A 65 -0.92 9.61 24.50
N VAL A 66 -0.80 8.90 23.37
CA VAL A 66 -1.63 9.14 22.16
C VAL A 66 -3.12 8.87 22.43
N GLU A 67 -3.43 7.84 23.21
CA GLU A 67 -4.81 7.48 23.55
C GLU A 67 -5.46 8.48 24.51
N GLU A 68 -4.70 9.08 25.43
CA GLU A 68 -5.18 10.16 26.30
C GLU A 68 -5.43 11.46 25.53
N SER A 69 -4.49 11.85 24.66
CA SER A 69 -4.48 13.16 24.01
C SER A 69 -5.37 13.26 22.76
N SER A 70 -5.38 12.20 21.92
CA SER A 70 -5.86 12.30 20.53
C SER A 70 -6.96 11.31 20.17
N LYS A 71 -7.27 10.30 21.03
CA LYS A 71 -8.40 9.37 20.81
C LYS A 71 -9.69 10.08 20.46
N GLY A 72 -9.98 11.21 21.09
CA GLY A 72 -11.16 12.03 20.82
C GLY A 72 -11.20 12.57 19.38
N ASP A 73 -10.09 13.13 18.89
CA ASP A 73 -9.98 13.65 17.53
C ASP A 73 -10.01 12.53 16.48
N TYR A 74 -9.24 11.45 16.69
CA TYR A 74 -9.28 10.27 15.84
C TYR A 74 -10.70 9.67 15.77
N SER A 75 -11.44 9.61 16.90
CA SER A 75 -12.82 9.10 16.94
C SER A 75 -13.84 10.04 16.29
N ALA A 76 -13.56 11.36 16.27
CA ALA A 76 -14.38 12.34 15.56
C ALA A 76 -14.03 12.46 14.06
N SER A 77 -12.91 11.85 13.62
CA SER A 77 -12.46 11.85 12.23
C SER A 77 -13.18 10.78 11.38
N LYS A 78 -13.09 10.93 10.06
CA LYS A 78 -13.52 9.91 9.08
C LYS A 78 -12.77 8.57 9.23
N GLN A 79 -11.58 8.58 9.83
CA GLN A 79 -10.71 7.40 9.95
C GLN A 79 -11.06 6.53 11.16
N GLY A 80 -11.57 7.14 12.25
CA GLY A 80 -11.89 6.49 13.52
C GLY A 80 -10.66 6.12 14.36
N TRP A 81 -10.80 6.04 15.69
CA TRP A 81 -9.75 5.51 16.56
C TRP A 81 -9.61 3.99 16.36
N LYS A 82 -8.42 3.57 15.93
CA LYS A 82 -8.09 2.17 15.60
C LYS A 82 -6.82 1.74 16.35
N PRO A 83 -6.92 1.30 17.63
CA PRO A 83 -5.78 0.95 18.48
C PRO A 83 -4.74 0.06 17.78
N THR A 84 -5.18 -1.03 17.14
CA THR A 84 -4.32 -1.98 16.46
C THR A 84 -3.64 -1.41 15.21
N ALA A 85 -4.27 -0.44 14.53
CA ALA A 85 -3.63 0.25 13.41
C ALA A 85 -2.54 1.21 13.91
N LYS A 86 -2.86 2.02 14.92
CA LYS A 86 -1.91 2.99 15.49
C LYS A 86 -0.69 2.31 16.13
N ARG A 87 -0.87 1.17 16.81
CA ARG A 87 0.25 0.35 17.32
C ARG A 87 1.12 -0.32 16.23
N ARG A 88 0.70 -0.34 14.95
CA ARG A 88 1.56 -0.74 13.82
C ARG A 88 2.29 0.46 13.22
N GLU A 89 1.60 1.59 13.11
CA GLU A 89 2.18 2.85 12.65
C GLU A 89 3.34 3.29 13.56
N MET A 90 3.15 3.22 14.88
CA MET A 90 4.19 3.42 15.91
C MET A 90 5.27 2.30 15.96
N ARG A 91 5.40 1.51 14.88
CA ARG A 91 6.43 0.47 14.68
C ARG A 91 7.02 0.51 13.26
N LEU A 92 6.78 1.57 12.48
CA LEU A 92 7.49 1.79 11.22
C LEU A 92 8.99 1.93 11.50
N LEU A 93 9.82 1.16 10.80
CA LEU A 93 11.22 0.90 11.18
C LEU A 93 12.11 2.15 11.20
N GLU A 94 11.77 3.16 10.41
CA GLU A 94 12.57 4.38 10.26
C GLU A 94 12.18 5.50 11.25
N LEU A 95 11.09 5.31 12.02
CA LEU A 95 10.67 6.23 13.08
C LEU A 95 11.72 6.31 14.19
N LYS A 96 12.08 7.55 14.52
CA LYS A 96 13.00 7.93 15.58
C LYS A 96 12.20 8.65 16.66
N TYR A 97 12.45 8.30 17.91
CA TYR A 97 11.68 8.68 19.09
C TYR A 97 12.56 9.48 20.03
N LEU A 98 12.17 10.72 20.35
CA LEU A 98 12.62 11.41 21.55
C LEU A 98 11.70 10.99 22.69
N LEU A 99 12.21 10.22 23.65
CA LEU A 99 11.51 9.77 24.85
C LEU A 99 11.88 10.66 26.04
N ILE A 100 10.90 10.99 26.89
CA ILE A 100 11.11 11.84 28.06
C ILE A 100 10.64 11.10 29.30
N ARG A 101 11.59 10.75 30.17
CA ARG A 101 11.38 9.98 31.41
C ARG A 101 11.55 10.87 32.63
N SER A 102 10.82 10.58 33.71
CA SER A 102 11.14 11.14 35.04
C SER A 102 12.55 10.69 35.48
N ALA A 103 13.32 11.62 36.06
CA ALA A 103 14.62 11.31 36.67
C ALA A 103 14.48 10.64 38.06
N GLU A 104 13.28 10.63 38.63
CA GLU A 104 12.95 9.91 39.87
C GLU A 104 11.96 8.76 39.57
N PRO A 105 12.16 7.55 40.15
CA PRO A 105 11.25 6.42 40.00
C PRO A 105 9.92 6.69 40.72
N ARG A 106 8.86 5.95 40.38
CA ARG A 106 7.55 6.13 41.01
C ARG A 106 7.51 5.55 42.43
N ASP A 107 6.55 6.01 43.24
CA ASP A 107 6.27 5.45 44.55
C ASP A 107 6.02 3.93 44.47
N GLY A 108 6.98 3.14 44.95
CA GLY A 108 6.94 1.67 44.94
C GLY A 108 7.90 0.99 43.94
N GLU A 109 8.60 1.74 43.08
CA GLU A 109 9.64 1.21 42.17
C GLU A 109 11.03 1.21 42.84
N GLU A 110 11.93 0.29 42.46
CA GLU A 110 13.25 0.18 43.08
C GLU A 110 14.20 1.33 42.71
N LYS A 111 15.05 1.73 43.66
CA LYS A 111 16.11 2.74 43.47
C LYS A 111 17.20 2.25 42.52
N GLY A 112 16.96 2.43 41.23
CA GLY A 112 17.89 2.07 40.14
C GLY A 112 17.24 2.03 38.76
N MET A 113 15.90 1.94 38.68
CA MET A 113 15.19 2.03 37.41
C MET A 113 15.00 3.48 36.95
N ALA A 114 15.08 3.71 35.63
CA ALA A 114 14.69 4.99 35.03
C ALA A 114 13.17 5.15 35.10
N GLY A 115 12.70 6.37 35.36
CA GLY A 115 11.28 6.65 35.55
C GLY A 115 10.42 6.41 34.29
N GLY A 116 9.11 6.33 34.51
CA GLY A 116 8.15 6.17 33.42
C GLY A 116 8.19 7.31 32.40
N ILE A 117 7.85 7.01 31.15
CA ILE A 117 7.72 8.01 30.08
C ILE A 117 6.52 8.91 30.35
N GLU A 118 6.75 10.23 30.41
CA GLU A 118 5.71 11.26 30.54
C GLU A 118 5.55 12.10 29.26
N ALA A 119 6.50 12.07 28.32
CA ALA A 119 6.31 12.67 27.01
C ALA A 119 7.11 11.94 25.93
N PHE A 120 6.71 12.09 24.67
CA PHE A 120 7.53 11.71 23.52
C PHE A 120 7.25 12.58 22.29
N ALA A 121 8.19 12.58 21.34
CA ALA A 121 7.97 12.99 19.96
C ALA A 121 8.56 11.93 19.02
N SER A 122 7.89 11.61 17.91
CA SER A 122 8.35 10.62 16.93
C SER A 122 8.32 11.16 15.50
N PHE A 123 9.42 10.99 14.79
CA PHE A 123 9.66 11.60 13.48
C PHE A 123 10.43 10.67 12.53
N MET A 124 10.41 10.99 11.23
CA MET A 124 11.05 10.21 10.16
C MET A 124 11.60 11.14 9.06
N PRO A 125 12.90 11.07 8.72
CA PRO A 125 13.40 11.52 7.42
C PRO A 125 12.78 10.65 6.32
N THR A 126 12.05 11.25 5.36
CA THR A 126 11.27 10.55 4.34
C THR A 126 11.14 11.39 3.07
N ILE A 127 10.63 10.78 1.99
CA ILE A 127 10.05 11.52 0.86
C ILE A 127 8.55 11.68 1.12
N GLU A 128 8.03 12.89 0.97
CA GLU A 128 6.58 13.19 0.92
C GLU A 128 6.38 14.11 -0.30
N ASP A 129 5.36 13.86 -1.13
CA ASP A 129 5.05 14.63 -2.34
C ASP A 129 6.27 14.98 -3.23
N GLU A 130 7.11 13.97 -3.49
CA GLU A 130 8.39 14.02 -4.25
C GLU A 130 9.53 14.85 -3.62
N GLN A 131 9.38 15.34 -2.38
CA GLN A 131 10.36 16.19 -1.69
C GLN A 131 11.03 15.46 -0.51
N GLU A 132 12.35 15.65 -0.31
CA GLU A 132 13.05 15.21 0.91
C GLU A 132 12.61 16.07 2.10
N VAL A 133 11.96 15.44 3.09
CA VAL A 133 11.40 16.12 4.26
C VAL A 133 11.70 15.36 5.56
N LEU A 134 11.50 16.03 6.70
CA LEU A 134 11.44 15.37 8.00
C LEU A 134 10.00 15.47 8.52
N TYR A 135 9.31 14.33 8.55
CA TYR A 135 7.91 14.25 8.95
C TYR A 135 7.76 13.92 10.44
N VAL A 136 6.99 14.71 11.19
CA VAL A 136 6.65 14.45 12.60
C VAL A 136 5.32 13.72 12.64
N TYR A 137 5.36 12.46 13.06
CA TYR A 137 4.19 11.59 13.14
C TYR A 137 3.36 11.85 14.40
N GLU A 138 4.02 12.10 15.53
CA GLU A 138 3.36 12.36 16.82
C GLU A 138 4.23 13.20 17.75
N ILE A 139 3.59 14.00 18.61
CA ILE A 139 4.22 14.67 19.76
C ILE A 139 3.21 14.77 20.91
N HIS A 140 3.47 14.08 22.01
CA HIS A 140 2.55 13.97 23.15
C HIS A 140 3.24 14.17 24.48
N LEU A 141 2.62 15.00 25.32
CA LEU A 141 3.07 15.32 26.67
C LEU A 141 1.94 14.98 27.64
N ALA A 142 2.26 14.33 28.77
CA ALA A 142 1.36 14.16 29.90
C ALA A 142 0.84 15.53 30.40
N PRO A 143 -0.36 15.59 31.04
CA PRO A 143 -0.93 16.86 31.52
C PRO A 143 0.01 17.70 32.38
N SER A 144 0.83 17.04 33.22
CA SER A 144 1.91 17.60 34.05
C SER A 144 2.93 18.44 33.26
N LEU A 145 3.27 18.01 32.05
CA LEU A 145 4.32 18.61 31.23
C LEU A 145 3.80 19.63 30.21
N ARG A 146 2.47 19.79 30.05
CA ARG A 146 1.90 20.75 29.09
C ARG A 146 2.16 22.19 29.55
N ARG A 147 2.33 23.11 28.60
CA ARG A 147 2.69 24.54 28.82
C ARG A 147 4.06 24.80 29.50
N SER A 148 4.81 23.78 29.89
CA SER A 148 6.15 23.85 30.51
C SER A 148 7.28 24.40 29.62
N GLY A 149 7.03 24.53 28.31
CA GLY A 149 8.05 24.82 27.30
C GLY A 149 8.61 23.57 26.59
N LEU A 150 8.49 22.37 27.18
CA LEU A 150 9.07 21.12 26.65
C LEU A 150 8.71 20.86 25.17
N GLY A 151 7.44 21.01 24.78
CA GLY A 151 7.03 20.80 23.38
C GLY A 151 7.78 21.69 22.37
N ARG A 152 8.13 22.92 22.75
CA ARG A 152 8.95 23.83 21.92
C ARG A 152 10.43 23.39 21.88
N GLN A 153 10.94 22.76 22.95
CA GLN A 153 12.29 22.16 22.96
C GLN A 153 12.35 20.93 22.05
N LEU A 154 11.35 20.04 22.10
CA LEU A 154 11.31 18.85 21.23
C LEU A 154 11.23 19.24 19.74
N MET A 155 10.35 20.16 19.37
CA MET A 155 10.28 20.65 17.97
C MET A 155 11.59 21.33 17.53
N LYS A 156 12.28 22.07 18.41
CA LYS A 156 13.61 22.64 18.11
C LYS A 156 14.69 21.58 17.85
N LEU A 157 14.64 20.43 18.52
CA LEU A 157 15.57 19.32 18.27
C LEU A 157 15.28 18.65 16.92
N VAL A 158 14.00 18.41 16.62
CA VAL A 158 13.52 17.91 15.33
C VAL A 158 13.95 18.82 14.17
N GLU A 159 13.76 20.14 14.32
CA GLU A 159 14.25 21.16 13.37
C GLU A 159 15.79 21.22 13.30
N GLY A 160 16.49 20.90 14.40
CA GLY A 160 17.96 20.79 14.41
C GLY A 160 18.45 19.63 13.55
N VAL A 161 17.79 18.47 13.67
CA VAL A 161 18.03 17.28 12.84
C VAL A 161 17.74 17.59 11.37
N ALA A 162 16.63 18.28 11.06
CA ALA A 162 16.26 18.66 9.70
C ALA A 162 17.38 19.46 8.99
N ARG A 163 17.88 20.55 9.60
CA ARG A 163 19.03 21.32 9.09
C ARG A 163 20.27 20.49 8.83
N LYS A 164 20.57 19.56 9.74
CA LYS A 164 21.80 18.76 9.68
C LYS A 164 21.73 17.61 8.67
N ILE A 165 20.53 17.13 8.34
CA ILE A 165 20.28 16.22 7.20
C ILE A 165 20.29 17.00 5.88
N GLY A 166 19.76 18.23 5.88
CA GLY A 166 19.67 19.10 4.69
C GLY A 166 18.33 19.02 3.95
N VAL A 167 17.24 18.65 4.63
CA VAL A 167 15.88 18.62 4.06
C VAL A 167 15.26 20.03 3.96
N GLU A 168 14.37 20.25 3.00
CA GLU A 168 13.84 21.60 2.70
C GLU A 168 12.78 22.07 3.72
N LYS A 169 11.96 21.15 4.24
CA LYS A 169 10.90 21.44 5.22
C LYS A 169 10.71 20.32 6.26
N VAL A 170 10.26 20.72 7.45
CA VAL A 170 9.66 19.83 8.45
C VAL A 170 8.15 19.82 8.25
N MET A 171 7.53 18.65 8.19
CA MET A 171 6.09 18.49 7.94
C MET A 171 5.38 17.73 9.08
N LEU A 172 4.09 17.98 9.27
CA LEU A 172 3.23 17.23 10.19
C LEU A 172 1.75 17.35 9.83
N SER A 173 0.93 16.38 10.25
CA SER A 173 -0.53 16.47 10.17
C SER A 173 -1.14 16.85 11.53
N CYS A 174 -2.06 17.82 11.54
CA CYS A 174 -2.80 18.23 12.73
C CYS A 174 -4.31 18.20 12.49
N PHE A 175 -5.09 17.60 13.38
CA PHE A 175 -6.56 17.69 13.32
C PHE A 175 -7.02 19.15 13.45
N THR A 176 -7.89 19.62 12.56
CA THR A 176 -8.41 21.01 12.59
C THR A 176 -9.26 21.28 13.83
N ARG A 177 -9.86 20.22 14.40
CA ARG A 177 -10.55 20.25 15.69
C ARG A 177 -9.60 20.49 16.88
N ASN A 178 -8.33 20.12 16.77
CA ASN A 178 -7.34 20.29 17.82
C ASN A 178 -6.72 21.69 17.76
N ALA A 179 -7.54 22.71 18.03
CA ALA A 179 -7.14 24.11 18.00
C ALA A 179 -5.97 24.44 18.96
N THR A 180 -5.73 23.61 19.99
CA THR A 180 -4.58 23.77 20.90
C THR A 180 -3.28 23.34 20.23
N ALA A 181 -3.27 22.24 19.46
CA ALA A 181 -2.12 21.83 18.68
C ALA A 181 -1.90 22.75 17.46
N LYS A 182 -2.94 23.06 16.68
CA LYS A 182 -2.88 23.98 15.53
C LYS A 182 -2.27 25.33 15.93
N GLY A 183 -2.81 25.97 16.97
CA GLY A 183 -2.29 27.24 17.51
C GLY A 183 -0.92 27.15 18.21
N PHE A 184 -0.49 25.96 18.63
CA PHE A 184 0.89 25.74 19.08
C PHE A 184 1.87 25.73 17.90
N TYR A 185 1.56 25.00 16.82
CA TYR A 185 2.40 24.93 15.62
C TYR A 185 2.49 26.28 14.91
N GLU A 186 1.35 26.96 14.71
CA GLU A 186 1.30 28.34 14.22
C GLU A 186 2.14 29.27 15.14
N GLY A 187 2.00 29.12 16.46
CA GLY A 187 2.78 29.84 17.48
C GLY A 187 4.27 29.44 17.61
N ILE A 188 4.77 28.51 16.80
CA ILE A 188 6.21 28.26 16.60
C ILE A 188 6.68 28.49 15.15
N GLY A 189 5.80 28.99 14.26
CA GLY A 189 6.14 29.36 12.89
C GLY A 189 5.92 28.27 11.84
N TYR A 190 5.01 27.31 12.08
CA TYR A 190 4.50 26.43 11.02
C TYR A 190 3.33 27.10 10.30
N GLU A 191 3.23 26.86 9.00
CA GLU A 191 2.18 27.36 8.12
C GLU A 191 1.46 26.20 7.40
N LYS A 192 0.36 26.48 6.71
CA LYS A 192 -0.34 25.46 5.91
C LYS A 192 0.53 25.07 4.71
N ASP A 193 0.75 23.77 4.53
CA ASP A 193 1.46 23.22 3.37
C ASP A 193 0.56 23.25 2.10
N GLU A 194 1.16 23.50 0.94
CA GLU A 194 0.56 23.43 -0.39
C GLU A 194 -0.22 22.12 -0.67
N TYR A 195 0.27 20.98 -0.18
CA TYR A 195 -0.38 19.67 -0.33
C TYR A 195 -1.48 19.41 0.73
N SER A 196 -1.64 20.29 1.72
CA SER A 196 -2.71 20.17 2.71
C SER A 196 -4.09 20.31 2.06
N PRO A 197 -5.06 19.42 2.38
CA PRO A 197 -6.39 19.41 1.76
C PRO A 197 -7.07 20.78 1.64
N PRO A 198 -7.68 21.11 0.48
CA PRO A 198 -8.42 22.35 0.30
C PRO A 198 -9.75 22.31 1.08
N PRO A 199 -10.29 23.47 1.52
CA PRO A 199 -11.62 23.55 2.09
C PRO A 199 -12.69 23.04 1.11
N ARG A 200 -13.69 22.34 1.62
CA ARG A 200 -14.80 21.85 0.80
C ARG A 200 -15.90 22.90 0.72
N VAL A 201 -16.01 23.52 -0.45
CA VAL A 201 -17.12 24.41 -0.79
C VAL A 201 -18.42 23.60 -0.87
N LEU A 202 -19.41 23.94 -0.05
CA LEU A 202 -20.77 23.41 -0.12
C LEU A 202 -21.58 24.10 -1.23
N ARG A 203 -22.71 23.50 -1.64
CA ARG A 203 -23.59 24.03 -2.70
C ARG A 203 -24.19 25.42 -2.42
N ASP A 204 -24.07 25.91 -1.18
CA ASP A 204 -24.51 27.24 -0.75
C ASP A 204 -23.34 28.23 -0.59
N GLY A 205 -22.15 27.88 -1.09
CA GLY A 205 -20.94 28.71 -1.04
C GLY A 205 -20.20 28.69 0.30
N ARG A 206 -20.67 27.94 1.31
CA ARG A 206 -19.95 27.82 2.59
C ARG A 206 -18.77 26.85 2.46
N GLU A 207 -17.58 27.33 2.76
CA GLU A 207 -16.41 26.48 2.93
C GLU A 207 -16.44 25.73 4.28
N VAL A 208 -16.00 24.48 4.26
CA VAL A 208 -15.79 23.64 5.43
C VAL A 208 -14.36 23.13 5.39
N GLU A 209 -13.53 23.51 6.38
CA GLU A 209 -12.19 22.92 6.55
C GLU A 209 -12.30 21.39 6.66
N GLU A 210 -11.33 20.68 6.09
CA GLU A 210 -11.25 19.22 6.25
C GLU A 210 -10.86 18.84 7.69
N ALA A 211 -10.99 17.55 8.02
CA ALA A 211 -10.80 17.08 9.41
C ALA A 211 -9.37 17.27 9.95
N TYR A 212 -8.39 17.46 9.07
CA TYR A 212 -7.00 17.73 9.39
C TYR A 212 -6.40 18.73 8.39
N VAL A 213 -5.28 19.33 8.78
CA VAL A 213 -4.44 20.23 7.99
C VAL A 213 -3.01 19.67 8.02
N ILE A 214 -2.32 19.69 6.87
CA ILE A 214 -0.88 19.43 6.80
C ILE A 214 -0.18 20.77 7.03
N LEU A 215 0.73 20.81 7.99
CA LEU A 215 1.50 21.98 8.35
C LEU A 215 2.96 21.73 8.03
N LYS A 216 3.62 22.75 7.45
CA LYS A 216 5.05 22.74 7.17
C LYS A 216 5.77 23.86 7.90
N ARG A 217 7.08 23.73 8.00
CA ARG A 217 7.99 24.83 8.27
C ARG A 217 9.25 24.67 7.42
N HIS A 218 9.51 25.65 6.57
CA HIS A 218 10.76 25.72 5.79
C HIS A 218 11.95 25.98 6.71
N ASP A 219 13.06 25.30 6.43
CA ASP A 219 14.29 25.46 7.19
C ASP A 219 15.25 26.40 6.46
N ASN A 220 15.08 27.70 6.70
CA ASN A 220 15.77 28.79 5.99
C ASN A 220 17.27 28.94 6.35
N GLY A 221 18.00 27.83 6.37
CA GLY A 221 19.44 27.73 6.60
C GLY A 221 20.28 28.18 5.40
N ASN A 222 20.14 29.44 5.00
CA ASN A 222 21.04 30.16 4.09
C ASN A 222 21.38 29.40 2.78
N ILE A 223 20.34 28.98 2.05
CA ILE A 223 20.48 28.40 0.70
C ILE A 223 21.12 29.42 -0.24
N ASP A 224 22.16 29.01 -0.95
CA ASP A 224 22.94 29.86 -1.84
C ASP A 224 22.17 30.17 -3.14
N ILE A 225 21.67 31.41 -3.24
CA ILE A 225 20.64 31.81 -4.20
C ILE A 225 21.15 31.79 -5.65
N GLU A 226 22.46 32.01 -5.87
CA GLU A 226 23.05 31.95 -7.21
C GLU A 226 22.82 30.59 -7.89
N LYS A 227 22.74 29.51 -7.10
CA LYS A 227 22.59 28.14 -7.61
C LYS A 227 21.19 27.79 -8.10
N TYR A 228 20.19 28.64 -7.85
CA TYR A 228 18.78 28.38 -8.19
C TYR A 228 18.24 29.22 -9.37
N LEU A 229 18.96 30.26 -9.80
CA LEU A 229 18.48 31.19 -10.83
C LEU A 229 18.67 30.69 -12.28
N ASP A 230 19.62 29.80 -12.52
CA ASP A 230 20.05 29.39 -13.87
C ASP A 230 19.07 28.44 -14.60
N LEU A 231 18.01 27.97 -13.92
CA LEU A 231 17.07 26.95 -14.43
C LEU A 231 15.63 27.43 -14.65
N ARG A 232 15.33 28.73 -14.46
CA ARG A 232 13.95 29.27 -14.65
C ARG A 232 13.84 30.47 -15.60
N HIS A 233 14.88 30.77 -16.37
CA HIS A 233 14.91 31.90 -17.31
C HIS A 233 14.59 31.57 -18.78
N SER A 234 13.96 30.42 -19.04
CA SER A 234 13.28 30.15 -20.32
C SER A 234 11.76 30.00 -20.12
N ALA A 235 10.98 30.88 -20.76
CA ALA A 235 9.52 30.91 -20.79
C ALA A 235 8.78 31.14 -19.45
N LEU A 236 8.45 32.41 -19.15
CA LEU A 236 7.04 32.86 -19.06
C LEU A 236 6.91 34.39 -18.82
N VAL A 237 6.21 35.07 -19.73
CA VAL A 237 5.76 36.48 -19.62
C VAL A 237 4.51 36.63 -20.52
N PRO A 238 3.47 37.43 -20.18
CA PRO A 238 2.68 37.46 -18.94
C PRO A 238 1.16 37.33 -19.25
N LEU A 239 0.27 37.29 -18.24
CA LEU A 239 -1.15 37.64 -18.41
C LEU A 239 -1.84 38.01 -17.07
N ILE A 240 -2.84 38.90 -17.10
CA ILE A 240 -3.38 39.62 -15.93
C ILE A 240 -4.91 39.86 -16.09
N PHE A 241 -5.63 40.05 -14.97
CA PHE A 241 -7.02 40.55 -14.80
C PHE A 241 -8.21 39.61 -15.13
N TYR A 242 -9.13 39.43 -14.17
CA TYR A 242 -10.38 40.23 -14.03
C TYR A 242 -11.13 39.94 -12.69
N SER A 243 -12.35 40.47 -12.47
CA SER A 243 -12.81 40.85 -11.11
C SER A 243 -14.33 40.77 -10.76
N THR A 244 -14.62 40.92 -9.45
CA THR A 244 -15.84 41.50 -8.78
C THR A 244 -17.16 40.68 -8.54
N PRO A 245 -17.98 41.00 -7.48
CA PRO A 245 -19.12 40.18 -6.99
C PRO A 245 -20.53 40.86 -6.97
N ARG A 246 -21.63 40.13 -6.61
CA ARG A 246 -23.02 40.65 -6.38
C ARG A 246 -23.84 39.87 -5.31
N THR A 247 -25.07 40.34 -4.99
CA THR A 247 -25.84 40.07 -3.73
C THR A 247 -27.39 40.06 -3.92
N ILE A 248 -28.19 39.75 -2.85
CA ILE A 248 -29.69 39.88 -2.69
C ILE A 248 -30.47 38.62 -3.20
N THR A 249 -31.64 38.11 -2.71
CA THR A 249 -32.84 38.60 -1.93
C THR A 249 -33.39 37.55 -0.90
N TYR A 250 -34.50 37.84 -0.18
CA TYR A 250 -35.35 36.86 0.59
C TYR A 250 -36.83 37.34 0.64
N ASP A 251 -37.84 36.44 0.69
CA ASP A 251 -39.29 36.80 0.68
C ASP A 251 -40.22 35.91 1.56
N HIS A 252 -41.50 36.31 1.70
CA HIS A 252 -42.52 35.92 2.69
C HIS A 252 -43.05 34.47 2.67
N ARG A 253 -43.18 33.88 3.88
CA ARG A 253 -44.41 33.18 4.32
C ARG A 253 -44.51 32.96 5.86
N LEU A 254 -45.08 33.92 6.59
CA LEU A 254 -45.39 33.81 8.03
C LEU A 254 -46.78 34.41 8.34
N LYS A 255 -47.82 33.57 8.51
CA LYS A 255 -49.21 34.04 8.77
C LYS A 255 -50.09 33.10 9.63
N ARG A 256 -49.53 32.27 10.53
CA ARG A 256 -50.30 31.42 11.49
C ARG A 256 -49.67 31.30 12.89
N ILE A 257 -49.40 32.40 13.59
CA ILE A 257 -49.10 32.42 15.05
C ILE A 257 -49.80 33.62 15.71
N GLY A 258 -50.25 33.46 16.96
CA GLY A 258 -51.18 34.36 17.66
C GLY A 258 -50.60 35.67 18.25
N HIS A 259 -51.50 36.45 18.87
CA HIS A 259 -51.29 37.85 19.25
C HIS A 259 -50.04 38.18 20.09
N PRO A 260 -49.66 37.41 21.13
CA PRO A 260 -48.47 37.73 21.95
C PRO A 260 -47.17 37.76 21.14
N VAL A 261 -47.04 36.82 20.19
CA VAL A 261 -45.86 36.70 19.31
C VAL A 261 -45.80 37.87 18.32
N ARG A 262 -46.95 38.36 17.86
CA ARG A 262 -47.03 39.52 16.96
C ARG A 262 -46.52 40.80 17.63
N SER A 263 -46.82 41.01 18.92
CA SER A 263 -46.32 42.15 19.69
C SER A 263 -44.80 42.09 19.93
N ALA A 264 -44.27 40.91 20.28
CA ALA A 264 -42.83 40.70 20.45
C ALA A 264 -42.04 40.94 19.14
N ILE A 265 -42.55 40.42 18.02
CA ILE A 265 -41.95 40.62 16.68
C ILE A 265 -41.96 42.11 16.30
N HIS A 266 -43.03 42.86 16.57
CA HIS A 266 -43.10 44.28 16.22
C HIS A 266 -42.10 45.13 17.03
N LYS A 267 -41.83 44.77 18.30
CA LYS A 267 -40.75 45.41 19.10
C LYS A 267 -39.34 45.03 18.65
N LEU A 268 -39.15 43.84 18.07
CA LEU A 268 -37.85 43.40 17.52
C LEU A 268 -37.55 44.04 16.16
N LEU A 269 -38.55 44.23 15.29
CA LEU A 269 -38.35 44.74 13.93
C LEU A 269 -38.05 46.25 13.85
N ASN A 270 -38.52 47.06 14.80
CA ASN A 270 -38.34 48.52 14.79
C ASN A 270 -37.03 49.02 15.46
N ARG A 271 -36.07 48.12 15.74
CA ARG A 271 -34.67 48.50 16.06
C ARG A 271 -33.75 47.87 15.02
N GLY A 272 -33.25 48.70 14.11
CA GLY A 272 -32.56 48.23 12.91
C GLY A 272 -31.19 47.60 13.16
N ASN A 273 -31.16 46.28 13.34
CA ASN A 273 -30.02 45.42 13.02
C ASN A 273 -30.50 43.98 12.80
N ARG A 274 -30.13 43.35 11.67
CA ARG A 274 -30.64 42.02 11.30
C ARG A 274 -29.73 40.90 11.80
N HIS A 275 -29.98 40.39 13.02
CA HIS A 275 -29.42 39.12 13.50
C HIS A 275 -30.52 38.08 13.76
N VAL A 276 -30.12 36.80 13.73
CA VAL A 276 -31.00 35.63 13.81
C VAL A 276 -31.47 35.40 15.25
N VAL A 277 -32.73 34.96 15.42
CA VAL A 277 -33.24 34.49 16.72
C VAL A 277 -32.67 33.11 17.01
N GLU A 278 -31.78 33.02 18.00
CA GLU A 278 -30.97 31.83 18.26
C GLU A 278 -31.73 30.68 18.94
N SER A 279 -31.24 29.46 18.69
CA SER A 279 -31.66 28.21 19.35
C SER A 279 -31.52 28.26 20.87
N GLU A 280 -30.65 29.14 21.39
CA GLU A 280 -30.59 29.60 22.77
C GLU A 280 -31.98 29.76 23.41
N THR A 281 -32.98 30.32 22.72
CA THR A 281 -34.31 30.56 23.33
C THR A 281 -35.03 29.24 23.64
N LEU A 282 -34.96 28.27 22.74
CA LEU A 282 -35.53 26.93 22.93
C LEU A 282 -34.69 26.11 23.94
N CYS A 283 -33.36 26.23 23.87
CA CYS A 283 -32.44 25.62 24.83
C CYS A 283 -32.62 26.20 26.25
N ARG A 284 -32.94 27.48 26.42
CA ARG A 284 -33.24 28.10 27.72
C ARG A 284 -34.58 27.62 28.28
N ALA A 285 -35.58 27.34 27.44
CA ALA A 285 -36.82 26.70 27.87
C ALA A 285 -36.58 25.26 28.37
N LEU A 286 -35.88 24.44 27.58
CA LEU A 286 -35.52 23.06 27.95
C LEU A 286 -34.58 23.02 29.18
N ARG A 287 -33.61 23.93 29.28
CA ARG A 287 -32.76 24.09 30.48
C ARG A 287 -33.57 24.55 31.70
N ARG A 288 -34.63 25.34 31.55
CA ARG A 288 -35.51 25.71 32.68
C ARG A 288 -36.25 24.51 33.22
N GLU A 289 -36.89 23.69 32.38
CA GLU A 289 -37.50 22.44 32.87
C GLU A 289 -36.46 21.48 33.46
N ALA A 290 -35.33 21.27 32.79
CA ALA A 290 -34.24 20.44 33.32
C ALA A 290 -33.68 20.95 34.66
N SER A 291 -33.66 22.27 34.90
CA SER A 291 -33.22 22.85 36.17
C SER A 291 -34.18 22.55 37.34
N VAL A 292 -35.47 22.34 37.07
CA VAL A 292 -36.45 21.88 38.07
C VAL A 292 -36.22 20.40 38.42
N ILE A 293 -35.80 19.58 37.46
CA ILE A 293 -35.40 18.16 37.71
C ILE A 293 -34.20 18.07 38.67
N GLY A 294 -33.34 19.09 38.68
CA GLY A 294 -32.13 19.15 39.53
C GLY A 294 -32.37 19.54 40.99
N LYS A 295 -33.57 19.96 41.40
CA LYS A 295 -33.84 20.46 42.77
C LYS A 295 -35.00 19.73 43.48
N GLY A 296 -34.80 18.44 43.74
CA GLY A 296 -35.58 17.66 44.71
C GLY A 296 -36.91 17.11 44.19
N HIS A 297 -37.25 15.89 44.63
CA HIS A 297 -38.58 15.27 44.55
C HIS A 297 -39.35 15.37 43.21
N MET A 298 -38.82 14.72 42.17
CA MET A 298 -39.69 14.08 41.17
C MET A 298 -39.80 12.57 41.43
N ALA A 299 -41.04 12.09 41.58
CA ALA A 299 -41.34 10.68 41.77
C ALA A 299 -40.82 9.81 40.61
N LEU A 300 -40.39 8.59 40.95
CA LEU A 300 -39.73 7.61 40.06
C LEU A 300 -40.47 7.37 38.73
N HIS A 301 -41.81 7.50 38.75
CA HIS A 301 -42.68 7.29 37.60
C HIS A 301 -42.41 8.28 36.44
N ARG A 302 -42.17 9.57 36.72
CA ARG A 302 -41.88 10.58 35.68
C ARG A 302 -40.52 10.37 35.03
N ARG A 303 -39.51 9.90 35.77
CA ARG A 303 -38.19 9.54 35.22
C ARG A 303 -38.29 8.37 34.24
N ARG A 304 -39.13 7.37 34.51
CA ARG A 304 -39.41 6.27 33.57
C ARG A 304 -40.07 6.75 32.29
N GLN A 305 -41.08 7.62 32.37
CA GLN A 305 -41.75 8.17 31.18
C GLN A 305 -40.80 8.94 30.25
N LEU A 306 -39.89 9.76 30.81
CA LEU A 306 -38.88 10.46 30.01
C LEU A 306 -37.92 9.49 29.30
N ALA A 307 -37.43 8.46 30.01
CA ALA A 307 -36.53 7.46 29.44
C ALA A 307 -37.19 6.67 28.29
N THR A 308 -38.46 6.27 28.45
CA THR A 308 -39.22 5.60 27.39
C THR A 308 -39.41 6.50 26.16
N ALA A 309 -39.69 7.80 26.34
CA ALA A 309 -39.80 8.76 25.24
C ALA A 309 -38.47 8.91 24.47
N CYS A 310 -37.33 8.99 25.17
CA CYS A 310 -36.01 9.02 24.55
C CYS A 310 -35.70 7.72 23.76
N LEU A 311 -36.03 6.55 24.31
CA LEU A 311 -35.84 5.26 23.63
C LEU A 311 -36.71 5.13 22.37
N ILE A 312 -37.97 5.59 22.40
CA ILE A 312 -38.85 5.62 21.23
C ILE A 312 -38.29 6.55 20.15
N LEU A 313 -37.76 7.72 20.52
CA LEU A 313 -37.12 8.65 19.58
C LEU A 313 -35.86 8.04 18.94
N VAL A 314 -35.00 7.37 19.71
CA VAL A 314 -33.83 6.66 19.18
C VAL A 314 -34.24 5.52 18.25
N PHE A 315 -35.26 4.74 18.62
CA PHE A 315 -35.77 3.65 17.78
C PHE A 315 -36.33 4.16 16.46
N LEU A 316 -37.13 5.24 16.48
CA LEU A 316 -37.61 5.92 15.27
C LEU A 316 -36.46 6.43 14.40
N HIS A 317 -35.40 6.98 14.99
CA HIS A 317 -34.25 7.49 14.25
C HIS A 317 -33.45 6.36 13.56
N LEU A 318 -33.27 5.22 14.24
CA LEU A 318 -32.60 4.04 13.66
C LEU A 318 -33.46 3.39 12.57
N TRP A 319 -34.76 3.25 12.79
CA TRP A 319 -35.69 2.58 11.86
C TRP A 319 -35.94 3.41 10.59
N LEU A 320 -36.02 4.74 10.71
CA LEU A 320 -36.21 5.65 9.56
C LEU A 320 -34.89 6.08 8.90
N GLY A 321 -33.75 5.95 9.58
CA GLY A 321 -32.44 6.35 9.06
C GLY A 321 -31.81 5.36 8.08
N GLY A 322 -32.10 4.07 8.22
CA GLY A 322 -31.51 2.99 7.40
C GLY A 322 -31.58 3.21 5.87
N PRO A 323 -32.72 3.59 5.29
CA PRO A 323 -32.85 3.77 3.83
C PRO A 323 -32.03 4.93 3.24
N PHE A 324 -31.71 5.96 4.02
CA PHE A 324 -31.15 7.22 3.50
C PHE A 324 -29.63 7.23 3.30
N LEU A 325 -28.90 6.19 3.72
CA LEU A 325 -27.45 6.09 3.54
C LEU A 325 -27.01 5.67 2.12
N ARG A 326 -27.95 5.47 1.17
CA ARG A 326 -27.66 5.35 -0.27
C ARG A 326 -27.70 6.72 -0.97
N ALA A 327 -26.75 7.59 -0.65
CA ALA A 327 -26.62 8.94 -1.24
C ALA A 327 -25.18 9.26 -1.72
N SER A 328 -24.89 8.85 -2.96
CA SER A 328 -23.89 9.39 -3.91
C SER A 328 -22.47 9.77 -3.43
N ARG A 329 -21.47 9.01 -3.91
CA ARG A 329 -20.06 9.45 -3.99
C ARG A 329 -19.92 10.70 -4.89
N PRO A 330 -18.88 11.55 -4.70
CA PRO A 330 -18.72 12.80 -5.46
C PRO A 330 -18.26 12.59 -6.90
N LYS A 331 -18.71 13.45 -7.82
CA LYS A 331 -18.46 13.39 -9.28
C LYS A 331 -16.99 13.60 -9.73
N HIS A 332 -16.05 13.89 -8.83
CA HIS A 332 -14.69 14.31 -9.21
C HIS A 332 -13.72 13.16 -9.50
N VAL A 333 -14.03 11.92 -9.10
CA VAL A 333 -13.16 10.77 -9.35
C VAL A 333 -13.05 10.46 -10.84
N GLU A 334 -14.10 10.75 -11.62
CA GLU A 334 -14.16 10.57 -13.07
C GLU A 334 -13.12 11.43 -13.81
N ALA A 335 -13.14 12.75 -13.57
CA ALA A 335 -12.18 13.67 -14.16
C ALA A 335 -10.74 13.35 -13.72
N TYR A 336 -10.54 12.94 -12.47
CA TYR A 336 -9.21 12.56 -11.97
C TYR A 336 -8.66 11.30 -12.67
N ILE A 337 -9.47 10.25 -12.82
CA ILE A 337 -9.06 9.03 -13.54
C ILE A 337 -8.78 9.33 -15.01
N GLN A 338 -9.66 10.07 -15.69
CA GLN A 338 -9.50 10.45 -17.09
C GLN A 338 -8.26 11.33 -17.34
N GLN A 339 -7.88 12.18 -16.38
CA GLN A 339 -6.72 13.06 -16.50
C GLN A 339 -5.38 12.35 -16.23
N ASN A 340 -5.33 11.44 -15.25
CA ASN A 340 -4.06 10.87 -14.75
C ASN A 340 -3.79 9.45 -15.26
N TYR A 341 -4.86 8.71 -15.61
CA TYR A 341 -4.78 7.32 -16.09
C TYR A 341 -5.66 7.15 -17.35
N PRO A 342 -5.38 7.88 -18.45
CA PRO A 342 -6.25 7.93 -19.62
C PRO A 342 -6.42 6.58 -20.31
N LEU A 343 -5.40 5.73 -20.38
CA LEU A 343 -5.52 4.40 -21.01
C LEU A 343 -6.35 3.45 -20.13
N VAL A 344 -6.16 3.49 -18.80
CA VAL A 344 -7.01 2.78 -17.83
C VAL A 344 -8.46 3.25 -17.93
N ALA A 345 -8.68 4.56 -18.08
CA ALA A 345 -10.01 5.15 -18.27
C ALA A 345 -10.67 4.68 -19.58
N GLN A 346 -9.89 4.55 -20.66
CA GLN A 346 -10.37 4.17 -21.99
C GLN A 346 -10.61 2.67 -22.16
N HIS A 347 -9.72 1.81 -21.63
CA HIS A 347 -9.71 0.38 -21.92
C HIS A 347 -10.25 -0.51 -20.79
N VAL A 348 -10.19 -0.03 -19.54
CA VAL A 348 -10.55 -0.85 -18.36
C VAL A 348 -11.78 -0.32 -17.63
N TRP A 349 -11.89 0.99 -17.45
CA TRP A 349 -12.83 1.57 -16.50
C TRP A 349 -14.30 1.43 -16.91
N ASN A 350 -15.15 1.10 -15.94
CA ASN A 350 -16.60 0.93 -16.09
C ASN A 350 -17.04 -0.11 -17.15
N ASN A 351 -16.14 -0.95 -17.66
CA ASN A 351 -16.50 -2.05 -18.55
C ASN A 351 -17.48 -3.01 -17.84
N ASN A 352 -18.47 -3.53 -18.59
CA ASN A 352 -19.74 -4.08 -18.08
C ASN A 352 -19.64 -5.51 -17.50
N GLY A 353 -18.63 -5.76 -16.66
CA GLY A 353 -18.50 -6.97 -15.83
C GLY A 353 -17.95 -8.22 -16.52
N LYS A 354 -17.64 -8.18 -17.82
CA LYS A 354 -17.20 -9.35 -18.61
C LYS A 354 -15.68 -9.43 -18.84
N GLY A 355 -14.89 -8.93 -17.89
CA GLY A 355 -13.48 -8.60 -18.14
C GLY A 355 -13.31 -7.24 -18.82
N ALA A 356 -12.05 -6.87 -19.08
CA ALA A 356 -11.70 -5.76 -19.95
C ALA A 356 -10.48 -6.14 -20.80
N TRP A 357 -10.45 -5.72 -22.06
CA TRP A 357 -9.38 -6.09 -22.98
C TRP A 357 -9.09 -5.02 -24.03
N TYR A 358 -7.84 -5.02 -24.50
CA TYR A 358 -7.36 -4.27 -25.64
C TYR A 358 -6.65 -5.23 -26.61
N ILE A 359 -6.86 -5.03 -27.90
CA ILE A 359 -6.17 -5.75 -28.99
C ILE A 359 -5.79 -4.66 -30.00
N PRO A 360 -4.52 -4.52 -30.40
CA PRO A 360 -4.10 -3.46 -31.31
C PRO A 360 -4.88 -3.47 -32.63
N ASN A 361 -5.12 -2.29 -33.20
CA ASN A 361 -5.98 -2.16 -34.38
C ASN A 361 -5.37 -2.85 -35.61
N GLU A 362 -4.05 -2.80 -35.76
CA GLU A 362 -3.31 -3.44 -36.85
C GLU A 362 -3.11 -4.95 -36.66
N TRP A 363 -3.59 -5.51 -35.54
CA TRP A 363 -3.79 -6.96 -35.44
C TRP A 363 -5.11 -7.39 -36.10
N ARG A 364 -6.08 -6.47 -36.29
CA ARG A 364 -7.41 -6.77 -36.86
C ARG A 364 -7.45 -6.56 -38.38
N ARG A 365 -8.40 -7.24 -39.02
CA ARG A 365 -8.79 -7.11 -40.43
C ARG A 365 -10.27 -6.74 -40.47
N GLU A 366 -10.71 -6.04 -41.51
CA GLU A 366 -12.13 -5.68 -41.70
C GLU A 366 -13.06 -6.91 -41.80
N SER A 367 -12.50 -8.07 -42.16
CA SER A 367 -13.19 -9.36 -42.26
C SER A 367 -13.27 -10.15 -40.95
N ASP A 368 -12.61 -9.71 -39.87
CA ASP A 368 -12.64 -10.45 -38.59
C ASP A 368 -14.01 -10.29 -37.89
N PRO A 369 -14.57 -11.36 -37.30
CA PRO A 369 -15.89 -11.32 -36.67
C PRO A 369 -15.93 -10.45 -35.40
N PRO A 370 -17.10 -9.91 -35.02
CA PRO A 370 -17.25 -9.10 -33.81
C PRO A 370 -16.97 -9.92 -32.55
N ILE A 371 -15.94 -9.51 -31.81
CA ILE A 371 -15.52 -10.12 -30.55
C ILE A 371 -16.43 -9.62 -29.41
N THR A 372 -17.12 -10.54 -28.72
CA THR A 372 -18.17 -10.20 -27.73
C THR A 372 -17.86 -10.64 -26.29
N THR A 373 -16.83 -11.47 -26.08
CA THR A 373 -16.39 -11.95 -24.76
C THR A 373 -14.87 -11.90 -24.62
N ILE A 374 -14.37 -11.84 -23.39
CA ILE A 374 -12.92 -11.87 -23.11
C ILE A 374 -12.27 -13.19 -23.55
N LEU A 375 -13.00 -14.31 -23.48
CA LEU A 375 -12.52 -15.62 -23.98
C LEU A 375 -12.32 -15.63 -25.50
N GLN A 376 -13.30 -15.12 -26.27
CA GLN A 376 -13.15 -14.92 -27.71
C GLN A 376 -11.98 -13.98 -28.04
N ALA A 377 -11.83 -12.91 -27.26
CA ALA A 377 -10.76 -11.94 -27.41
C ALA A 377 -9.37 -12.55 -27.17
N ALA A 378 -9.21 -13.40 -26.15
CA ALA A 378 -7.95 -14.06 -25.82
C ALA A 378 -7.54 -15.09 -26.89
N HIS A 379 -8.47 -15.96 -27.32
CA HIS A 379 -8.22 -16.93 -28.39
C HIS A 379 -7.90 -16.25 -29.73
N PHE A 380 -8.59 -15.15 -30.05
CA PHE A 380 -8.25 -14.32 -31.21
C PHE A 380 -6.84 -13.72 -31.08
N ALA A 381 -6.51 -13.14 -29.93
CA ALA A 381 -5.21 -12.52 -29.71
C ALA A 381 -4.06 -13.54 -29.80
N SER A 382 -4.20 -14.74 -29.23
CA SER A 382 -3.20 -15.82 -29.35
C SER A 382 -3.01 -16.25 -30.81
N SER A 383 -4.11 -16.55 -31.51
CA SER A 383 -4.09 -16.93 -32.93
C SER A 383 -3.43 -15.85 -33.79
N ARG A 384 -3.79 -14.59 -33.58
CA ARG A 384 -3.32 -13.46 -34.37
C ARG A 384 -1.89 -13.02 -34.02
N ALA A 385 -1.46 -13.21 -32.77
CA ALA A 385 -0.06 -13.04 -32.38
C ALA A 385 0.83 -14.05 -33.10
N ALA A 386 0.40 -15.31 -33.22
CA ALA A 386 1.09 -16.34 -34.00
C ALA A 386 1.10 -16.01 -35.50
N GLU A 387 -0.05 -15.68 -36.10
CA GLU A 387 -0.15 -15.26 -37.52
C GLU A 387 0.80 -14.11 -37.87
N LEU A 388 0.95 -13.13 -36.97
CA LEU A 388 1.73 -11.90 -37.19
C LEU A 388 3.14 -11.94 -36.57
N SER A 389 3.57 -13.08 -36.03
CA SER A 389 4.86 -13.25 -35.32
C SER A 389 5.10 -12.18 -34.24
N ARG A 390 4.06 -11.84 -33.46
CA ARG A 390 4.14 -10.88 -32.35
C ARG A 390 4.58 -11.58 -31.07
N THR A 391 5.87 -11.85 -30.98
CA THR A 391 6.51 -12.48 -29.81
C THR A 391 7.57 -11.55 -29.19
N ILE A 392 7.96 -11.82 -27.95
CA ILE A 392 9.18 -11.23 -27.37
C ILE A 392 10.37 -11.71 -28.22
N PRO A 393 11.37 -10.85 -28.54
CA PRO A 393 12.57 -11.27 -29.27
C PRO A 393 13.23 -12.53 -28.69
N TYR A 394 13.86 -13.32 -29.56
CA TYR A 394 14.49 -14.61 -29.23
C TYR A 394 13.54 -15.66 -28.58
N SER A 395 12.23 -15.46 -28.70
CA SER A 395 11.21 -16.30 -28.05
C SER A 395 10.01 -16.63 -28.96
N ASP A 396 9.29 -17.69 -28.61
CA ASP A 396 7.93 -18.00 -29.11
C ASP A 396 6.83 -17.42 -28.18
N ILE A 397 7.19 -16.62 -27.17
CA ILE A 397 6.27 -16.08 -26.16
C ILE A 397 5.50 -14.90 -26.76
N PRO A 398 4.16 -14.96 -26.92
CA PRO A 398 3.41 -13.93 -27.63
C PRO A 398 3.29 -12.63 -26.80
N LEU A 399 3.18 -11.49 -27.48
CA LEU A 399 3.00 -10.16 -26.89
C LEU A 399 1.55 -9.95 -26.42
N ILE A 400 1.18 -10.68 -25.38
CA ILE A 400 -0.16 -10.68 -24.77
C ILE A 400 0.01 -10.55 -23.25
N ILE A 401 -0.60 -9.53 -22.65
CA ILE A 401 -0.50 -9.23 -21.21
C ILE A 401 -1.77 -9.71 -20.50
N HIS A 402 -1.61 -10.41 -19.38
CA HIS A 402 -2.69 -10.91 -18.53
C HIS A 402 -2.54 -10.40 -17.09
N GLN A 403 -3.60 -9.82 -16.54
CA GLN A 403 -3.75 -9.47 -15.12
C GLN A 403 -5.14 -9.91 -14.62
N ILE A 404 -5.33 -10.10 -13.32
CA ILE A 404 -6.63 -10.51 -12.70
C ILE A 404 -7.06 -9.47 -11.67
N TRP A 405 -8.37 -9.17 -11.59
CA TRP A 405 -8.91 -8.43 -10.44
C TRP A 405 -10.41 -8.67 -10.18
N LEU A 406 -10.90 -8.12 -9.07
CA LEU A 406 -12.28 -8.30 -8.58
C LEU A 406 -13.33 -7.41 -9.26
N GLY A 407 -12.93 -6.46 -10.12
CA GLY A 407 -13.88 -5.62 -10.87
C GLY A 407 -13.30 -4.32 -11.40
N THR A 408 -13.81 -3.87 -12.55
CA THR A 408 -13.38 -2.72 -13.37
C THR A 408 -13.67 -1.32 -12.80
N LYS A 409 -14.00 -1.21 -11.51
CA LYS A 409 -14.35 0.07 -10.85
C LYS A 409 -13.14 0.68 -10.16
N ILE A 410 -12.29 1.31 -10.95
CA ILE A 410 -11.03 1.96 -10.52
C ILE A 410 -11.25 3.03 -9.44
N ASP A 411 -12.42 3.67 -9.39
CA ASP A 411 -12.85 4.59 -8.32
C ASP A 411 -12.95 3.95 -6.92
N GLN A 412 -12.65 2.65 -6.80
CA GLN A 412 -12.82 1.82 -5.59
C GLN A 412 -11.57 0.99 -5.26
N TRP A 413 -10.50 1.12 -6.06
CA TRP A 413 -9.23 0.43 -5.86
C TRP A 413 -8.31 1.19 -4.89
N ALA A 414 -7.16 0.60 -4.53
CA ALA A 414 -6.10 1.34 -3.85
C ALA A 414 -5.51 2.41 -4.80
N PRO A 415 -5.14 3.62 -4.33
CA PRO A 415 -4.81 4.75 -5.20
C PRO A 415 -3.61 4.56 -6.14
N ASP A 416 -2.72 3.62 -5.83
CA ASP A 416 -1.47 3.39 -6.55
C ASP A 416 -1.57 2.32 -7.66
N LEU A 417 -2.54 1.39 -7.55
CA LEU A 417 -2.79 0.34 -8.54
C LEU A 417 -3.03 0.86 -9.97
N PRO A 418 -3.79 1.95 -10.21
CA PRO A 418 -4.06 2.43 -11.56
C PRO A 418 -2.79 2.81 -12.31
N GLY A 419 -1.76 3.33 -11.62
CA GLY A 419 -0.50 3.72 -12.23
C GLY A 419 0.31 2.55 -12.80
N GLY A 420 0.26 1.37 -12.17
CA GLY A 420 0.93 0.16 -12.69
C GLY A 420 0.28 -0.34 -13.98
N ILE A 421 -1.06 -0.37 -14.01
CA ILE A 421 -1.84 -0.80 -15.18
C ILE A 421 -1.78 0.22 -16.31
N GLU A 422 -1.78 1.51 -16.00
CA GLU A 422 -1.53 2.58 -16.97
C GLU A 422 -0.14 2.41 -17.61
N GLN A 423 0.87 1.95 -16.85
CA GLN A 423 2.20 1.66 -17.39
C GLN A 423 2.24 0.37 -18.24
N TRP A 424 1.52 -0.68 -17.86
CA TRP A 424 1.30 -1.87 -18.71
C TRP A 424 0.59 -1.50 -20.02
N LEU A 425 -0.47 -0.70 -19.96
CA LEU A 425 -1.21 -0.24 -21.14
C LEU A 425 -0.37 0.67 -22.03
N LYS A 426 0.45 1.58 -21.48
CA LYS A 426 1.39 2.40 -22.27
C LYS A 426 2.33 1.58 -23.13
N PHE A 427 2.78 0.42 -22.64
CA PHE A 427 3.58 -0.51 -23.45
C PHE A 427 2.73 -1.37 -24.40
N ALA A 428 1.49 -1.71 -24.03
CA ALA A 428 0.58 -2.46 -24.89
C ALA A 428 0.11 -1.66 -26.13
N THR A 429 -0.20 -0.37 -25.95
CA THR A 429 -0.78 0.52 -26.96
C THR A 429 0.26 1.27 -27.80
N VAL A 430 1.53 0.85 -27.81
CA VAL A 430 2.52 1.37 -28.77
C VAL A 430 2.18 0.90 -30.17
N GLU A 431 2.49 1.70 -31.19
CA GLU A 431 2.29 1.30 -32.60
C GLU A 431 3.44 0.42 -33.12
N GLY A 432 3.18 -0.33 -34.19
CA GLY A 432 4.20 -1.13 -34.86
C GLY A 432 4.50 -2.45 -34.17
N LYS A 433 5.74 -2.94 -34.27
CA LYS A 433 6.10 -4.33 -33.90
C LYS A 433 5.97 -4.66 -32.43
N GLU A 434 6.19 -3.68 -31.54
CA GLU A 434 6.12 -3.86 -30.08
C GLU A 434 4.70 -3.85 -29.51
N SER A 435 3.67 -3.59 -30.33
CA SER A 435 2.27 -3.55 -29.87
C SER A 435 1.82 -4.89 -29.27
N MET A 436 0.98 -4.83 -28.24
CA MET A 436 0.60 -5.99 -27.43
C MET A 436 -0.91 -6.01 -27.18
N ALA A 437 -1.50 -7.20 -27.12
CA ALA A 437 -2.84 -7.33 -26.55
C ALA A 437 -2.78 -7.27 -25.02
N TYR A 438 -3.82 -6.75 -24.37
CA TYR A 438 -3.91 -6.63 -22.91
C TYR A 438 -5.25 -7.17 -22.41
N PHE A 439 -5.24 -7.89 -21.29
CA PHE A 439 -6.39 -8.55 -20.69
C PHE A 439 -6.42 -8.37 -19.18
N LEU A 440 -7.47 -7.70 -18.68
CA LEU A 440 -7.86 -7.76 -17.27
C LEU A 440 -9.00 -8.77 -17.10
N TRP A 441 -8.67 -9.93 -16.55
CA TRP A 441 -9.61 -10.98 -16.22
C TRP A 441 -10.36 -10.67 -14.92
N LEU A 442 -11.65 -11.01 -14.90
CA LEU A 442 -12.53 -11.01 -13.73
C LEU A 442 -13.08 -12.43 -13.53
N ASP A 443 -13.57 -12.76 -12.33
CA ASP A 443 -14.09 -14.08 -11.93
C ASP A 443 -14.89 -14.81 -13.04
N ASP A 444 -15.94 -14.20 -13.59
CA ASP A 444 -16.76 -14.76 -14.70
C ASP A 444 -15.92 -15.18 -15.93
N GLY A 445 -14.92 -14.37 -16.28
CA GLY A 445 -14.01 -14.62 -17.41
C GLY A 445 -12.94 -15.66 -17.07
N CYS A 446 -12.52 -15.71 -15.81
CA CYS A 446 -11.60 -16.74 -15.32
C CYS A 446 -12.27 -18.12 -15.36
N ASP A 447 -13.48 -18.23 -14.81
CA ASP A 447 -14.23 -19.49 -14.77
C ASP A 447 -14.66 -19.95 -16.17
N GLN A 448 -14.94 -19.02 -17.10
CA GLN A 448 -15.13 -19.31 -18.53
C GLN A 448 -13.89 -19.95 -19.17
N LEU A 449 -12.69 -19.36 -18.98
CA LEU A 449 -11.47 -19.91 -19.57
C LEU A 449 -11.11 -21.27 -18.95
N ILE A 450 -11.22 -21.42 -17.62
CA ILE A 450 -10.96 -22.71 -16.95
C ILE A 450 -11.90 -23.80 -17.49
N ALA A 451 -13.19 -23.51 -17.67
CA ALA A 451 -14.14 -24.47 -18.22
C ALA A 451 -13.88 -24.84 -19.70
N ASP A 452 -13.28 -23.93 -20.47
CA ASP A 452 -12.93 -24.11 -21.88
C ASP A 452 -11.66 -24.95 -22.07
N VAL A 453 -10.61 -24.71 -21.27
CA VAL A 453 -9.27 -25.30 -21.50
C VAL A 453 -8.88 -26.40 -20.50
N GLU A 454 -9.42 -26.37 -19.28
CA GLU A 454 -9.08 -27.28 -18.17
C GLU A 454 -10.33 -27.65 -17.33
N PRO A 455 -11.37 -28.27 -17.94
CA PRO A 455 -12.68 -28.45 -17.30
C PRO A 455 -12.64 -29.25 -15.99
N GLU A 456 -11.66 -30.14 -15.81
CA GLU A 456 -11.45 -30.88 -14.56
C GLU A 456 -11.10 -29.96 -13.38
N LEU A 457 -10.50 -28.80 -13.63
CA LEU A 457 -10.17 -27.82 -12.58
C LEU A 457 -11.40 -27.05 -12.10
N VAL A 458 -12.51 -27.03 -12.84
CA VAL A 458 -13.68 -26.19 -12.53
C VAL A 458 -14.22 -26.44 -11.12
N ASP A 459 -14.41 -27.68 -10.71
CA ASP A 459 -14.93 -28.01 -9.37
C ASP A 459 -13.82 -28.09 -8.31
N ILE A 460 -12.56 -28.31 -8.72
CA ILE A 460 -11.38 -28.22 -7.85
C ILE A 460 -11.21 -26.76 -7.37
N LEU A 461 -11.23 -25.79 -8.28
CA LEU A 461 -11.05 -24.37 -7.94
C LEU A 461 -12.22 -23.80 -7.13
N LYS A 462 -13.44 -24.34 -7.26
CA LYS A 462 -14.57 -24.00 -6.39
C LYS A 462 -14.41 -24.56 -4.96
N ALA A 463 -13.68 -25.65 -4.80
CA ALA A 463 -13.42 -26.28 -3.50
C ALA A 463 -12.24 -25.63 -2.74
N LEU A 464 -11.44 -24.79 -3.40
CA LEU A 464 -10.32 -24.07 -2.76
C LEU A 464 -10.83 -23.02 -1.76
N PRO A 465 -10.26 -22.96 -0.54
CA PRO A 465 -10.76 -22.09 0.53
C PRO A 465 -10.38 -20.61 0.38
N LEU A 466 -9.29 -20.27 -0.32
CA LEU A 466 -8.82 -18.89 -0.47
C LEU A 466 -8.88 -18.43 -1.94
N PRO A 467 -9.40 -17.21 -2.23
CA PRO A 467 -9.38 -16.65 -3.58
C PRO A 467 -7.98 -16.55 -4.22
N VAL A 468 -6.93 -16.42 -3.39
CA VAL A 468 -5.55 -16.36 -3.90
C VAL A 468 -5.12 -17.68 -4.56
N GLU A 469 -5.55 -18.83 -4.04
CA GLU A 469 -5.24 -20.15 -4.61
C GLU A 469 -5.93 -20.32 -5.98
N ARG A 470 -7.12 -19.74 -6.17
CA ARG A 470 -7.79 -19.68 -7.49
C ARG A 470 -7.00 -18.82 -8.48
N SER A 471 -6.52 -17.63 -8.09
CA SER A 471 -5.65 -16.81 -8.95
C SER A 471 -4.28 -17.44 -9.21
N ASP A 472 -3.76 -18.21 -8.25
CA ASP A 472 -2.51 -18.95 -8.36
C ASP A 472 -2.55 -20.03 -9.44
N VAL A 473 -3.63 -20.81 -9.50
CA VAL A 473 -3.80 -21.80 -10.57
C VAL A 473 -4.18 -21.10 -11.88
N PHE A 474 -5.07 -20.09 -11.84
CA PHE A 474 -5.52 -19.39 -13.05
C PHE A 474 -4.36 -18.77 -13.85
N ARG A 475 -3.42 -18.07 -13.19
CA ARG A 475 -2.30 -17.41 -13.88
C ARG A 475 -1.42 -18.39 -14.66
N VAL A 476 -1.26 -19.61 -14.14
CA VAL A 476 -0.55 -20.68 -14.86
C VAL A 476 -1.40 -21.20 -16.02
N VAL A 477 -2.70 -21.45 -15.81
CA VAL A 477 -3.58 -21.98 -16.87
C VAL A 477 -3.78 -20.99 -18.04
N VAL A 478 -3.93 -19.69 -17.79
CA VAL A 478 -4.10 -18.69 -18.87
C VAL A 478 -2.83 -18.56 -19.71
N VAL A 479 -1.67 -18.48 -19.08
CA VAL A 479 -0.38 -18.41 -19.79
C VAL A 479 -0.05 -19.74 -20.48
N ASN A 480 -0.49 -20.88 -19.94
CA ASN A 480 -0.29 -22.18 -20.59
C ASN A 480 -1.26 -22.44 -21.76
N SER A 481 -2.46 -21.86 -21.76
CA SER A 481 -3.47 -22.09 -22.81
C SER A 481 -3.47 -21.03 -23.91
N ILE A 482 -3.46 -19.75 -23.56
CA ILE A 482 -3.44 -18.61 -24.47
C ILE A 482 -2.01 -18.26 -24.89
N GLY A 483 -1.04 -18.46 -23.99
CA GLY A 483 0.30 -17.90 -24.12
C GLY A 483 0.34 -16.43 -23.72
N GLY A 484 1.53 -15.94 -23.38
CA GLY A 484 1.80 -14.53 -23.13
C GLY A 484 2.53 -14.28 -21.83
N ILE A 485 2.31 -13.10 -21.27
CA ILE A 485 2.95 -12.51 -20.10
C ILE A 485 1.89 -12.34 -19.01
N TYR A 486 2.17 -12.80 -17.81
CA TYR A 486 1.36 -12.53 -16.62
C TYR A 486 2.12 -11.64 -15.63
N GLY A 487 1.40 -10.70 -15.01
CA GLY A 487 1.88 -9.97 -13.84
C GLY A 487 0.73 -9.56 -12.93
N ASP A 488 0.87 -9.78 -11.63
CA ASP A 488 -0.11 -9.34 -10.63
C ASP A 488 -0.39 -7.83 -10.71
N ILE A 489 -1.58 -7.41 -10.29
CA ILE A 489 -2.09 -6.05 -10.54
C ILE A 489 -1.28 -4.94 -9.83
N ASP A 490 -0.53 -5.27 -8.78
CA ASP A 490 0.40 -4.37 -8.08
C ASP A 490 1.84 -4.47 -8.61
N THR A 491 2.02 -5.02 -9.83
CA THR A 491 3.27 -4.92 -10.59
C THR A 491 3.33 -3.65 -11.44
N ASN A 492 4.55 -3.18 -11.69
CA ASN A 492 4.87 -1.99 -12.46
C ASN A 492 6.03 -2.32 -13.44
N PRO A 493 5.78 -2.43 -14.75
CA PRO A 493 6.84 -2.73 -15.72
C PRO A 493 7.80 -1.55 -15.86
N LEU A 494 9.09 -1.83 -15.73
CA LEU A 494 10.17 -0.83 -15.81
C LEU A 494 10.68 -0.66 -17.25
N ARG A 495 10.44 -1.65 -18.12
CA ARG A 495 10.61 -1.57 -19.58
C ARG A 495 9.51 -2.34 -20.32
N SER A 496 9.37 -2.04 -21.61
CA SER A 496 8.48 -2.75 -22.54
C SER A 496 8.70 -4.27 -22.48
N PRO A 497 7.65 -5.10 -22.32
CA PRO A 497 7.78 -6.56 -22.43
C PRO A 497 8.40 -7.04 -23.75
N ALA A 498 8.26 -6.28 -24.85
CA ALA A 498 8.92 -6.57 -26.13
C ALA A 498 10.45 -6.35 -26.10
N THR A 499 11.01 -5.83 -25.00
CA THR A 499 12.46 -5.69 -24.77
C THR A 499 12.92 -6.40 -23.48
N TRP A 500 12.17 -7.43 -23.04
CA TRP A 500 12.55 -8.21 -21.86
C TRP A 500 13.66 -9.24 -22.12
N ILE A 501 13.69 -9.89 -23.29
CA ILE A 501 14.75 -10.82 -23.67
C ILE A 501 15.64 -10.16 -24.74
N ASP A 502 16.94 -10.14 -24.52
CA ASP A 502 17.94 -9.64 -25.47
C ASP A 502 18.98 -10.71 -25.88
N GLU A 503 20.04 -10.30 -26.59
CA GLU A 503 21.10 -11.21 -27.05
C GLU A 503 22.01 -11.68 -25.90
N ASP A 504 22.21 -10.87 -24.85
CA ASP A 504 23.04 -11.24 -23.70
C ASP A 504 22.33 -12.23 -22.79
N ASP A 505 21.01 -12.11 -22.66
CA ASP A 505 20.15 -13.05 -21.93
C ASP A 505 20.28 -14.51 -22.38
N ILE A 506 20.41 -14.73 -23.70
CA ILE A 506 20.45 -16.06 -24.31
C ILE A 506 21.87 -16.64 -24.46
N LYS A 507 22.92 -15.89 -24.07
CA LYS A 507 24.31 -16.36 -24.24
C LYS A 507 24.63 -17.56 -23.33
N PRO A 508 25.40 -18.55 -23.83
CA PRO A 508 25.79 -19.71 -23.03
C PRO A 508 26.43 -19.33 -21.68
N TRP A 509 26.18 -20.17 -20.68
CA TRP A 509 26.67 -20.00 -19.32
C TRP A 509 27.17 -21.33 -18.76
N ILE A 510 28.07 -21.29 -17.77
CA ILE A 510 28.73 -22.48 -17.24
C ILE A 510 28.39 -22.63 -15.76
N ASP A 511 27.93 -23.82 -15.36
CA ASP A 511 27.89 -24.19 -13.94
C ASP A 511 29.33 -24.41 -13.43
N GLN A 512 29.83 -23.44 -12.66
CA GLN A 512 31.18 -23.46 -12.08
C GLN A 512 31.48 -24.69 -11.21
N LYS A 513 30.46 -25.44 -10.75
CA LYS A 513 30.63 -26.64 -9.92
C LYS A 513 30.72 -27.94 -10.73
N THR A 514 30.17 -27.99 -11.94
CA THR A 514 30.12 -29.20 -12.79
C THR A 514 30.83 -29.04 -14.13
N SER A 515 31.22 -27.81 -14.49
CA SER A 515 31.75 -27.40 -15.80
C SER A 515 30.81 -27.69 -16.98
N ILE A 516 29.52 -27.93 -16.72
CA ILE A 516 28.49 -28.09 -17.76
C ILE A 516 28.13 -26.72 -18.32
N THR A 517 28.19 -26.57 -19.64
CA THR A 517 27.70 -25.40 -20.36
C THR A 517 26.22 -25.55 -20.69
N TYR A 518 25.41 -24.59 -20.23
CA TYR A 518 23.99 -24.46 -20.52
C TYR A 518 23.72 -23.31 -21.51
N SER A 519 22.67 -23.44 -22.31
CA SER A 519 22.26 -22.51 -23.38
C SER A 519 20.84 -22.84 -23.87
N PRO A 520 20.26 -22.07 -24.81
CA PRO A 520 19.04 -22.48 -25.52
C PRO A 520 19.13 -23.79 -26.31
N SER A 521 20.35 -24.29 -26.57
CA SER A 521 20.62 -25.57 -27.24
C SER A 521 20.82 -26.76 -26.28
N SER A 522 20.52 -26.59 -24.99
CA SER A 522 20.77 -27.61 -23.96
C SER A 522 19.59 -28.59 -23.80
N GLY A 523 19.93 -29.82 -23.40
CA GLY A 523 18.99 -30.93 -23.22
C GLY A 523 18.84 -31.80 -24.47
N ASN A 524 17.80 -32.64 -24.48
CA ASN A 524 17.59 -33.63 -25.53
C ASN A 524 16.96 -33.08 -26.82
N TRP A 525 16.54 -31.81 -26.84
CA TRP A 525 15.79 -31.19 -27.92
C TRP A 525 16.69 -30.79 -29.11
N LYS A 526 16.32 -31.23 -30.32
CA LYS A 526 16.99 -30.88 -31.59
C LYS A 526 15.92 -30.65 -32.67
N PRO A 527 15.98 -29.55 -33.45
CA PRO A 527 16.92 -28.42 -33.37
C PRO A 527 16.78 -27.61 -32.07
N PRO A 528 17.69 -26.66 -31.79
CA PRO A 528 17.51 -25.70 -30.70
C PRO A 528 16.19 -24.94 -30.85
N HIS A 529 15.52 -24.69 -29.73
CA HIS A 529 14.29 -23.89 -29.69
C HIS A 529 14.62 -22.43 -29.36
N ASN A 530 13.72 -21.53 -29.77
CA ASN A 530 13.61 -20.21 -29.15
C ASN A 530 13.23 -20.36 -27.67
N ILE A 531 13.33 -19.29 -26.88
CA ILE A 531 12.76 -19.28 -25.52
C ILE A 531 11.24 -19.44 -25.59
N ARG A 532 10.70 -20.38 -24.80
CA ARG A 532 9.27 -20.69 -24.68
C ARG A 532 8.74 -20.51 -23.27
N LEU A 533 9.60 -20.37 -22.26
CA LEU A 533 9.22 -20.02 -20.88
C LEU A 533 10.22 -19.02 -20.28
N LEU A 534 9.71 -18.04 -19.56
CA LEU A 534 10.43 -16.99 -18.84
C LEU A 534 9.91 -16.96 -17.39
N LEU A 535 10.80 -17.22 -16.44
CA LEU A 535 10.54 -17.12 -15.00
C LEU A 535 11.57 -16.20 -14.34
N GLY A 536 11.17 -15.41 -13.34
CA GLY A 536 12.09 -14.60 -12.53
C GLY A 536 12.49 -15.32 -11.25
N ILE A 537 13.58 -14.87 -10.62
CA ILE A 537 13.91 -15.27 -9.24
C ILE A 537 13.23 -14.29 -8.25
N GLU A 538 12.50 -14.85 -7.28
CA GLU A 538 11.88 -14.11 -6.16
C GLU A 538 12.85 -13.95 -4.99
N ALA A 539 13.68 -14.99 -4.76
CA ALA A 539 14.65 -15.07 -3.68
C ALA A 539 15.91 -15.81 -4.15
N ASP A 540 17.10 -15.27 -3.85
CA ASP A 540 18.39 -15.83 -4.21
C ASP A 540 19.32 -15.82 -2.98
N ASN A 541 19.56 -17.00 -2.42
CA ASN A 541 20.30 -17.18 -1.16
C ASN A 541 21.41 -18.19 -1.36
N ASP A 542 22.49 -18.05 -0.58
CA ASP A 542 23.51 -19.08 -0.47
C ASP A 542 22.87 -20.42 -0.04
N PRO A 543 22.89 -21.46 -0.89
CA PRO A 543 22.26 -22.76 -0.62
C PRO A 543 22.85 -23.48 0.60
N ASN A 544 24.05 -23.10 1.02
CA ASN A 544 24.76 -23.69 2.16
C ASN A 544 24.33 -23.05 3.50
N THR A 545 23.37 -22.12 3.50
CA THR A 545 22.94 -21.34 4.67
C THR A 545 21.45 -21.50 5.00
N ASP A 546 21.06 -21.06 6.20
CA ASP A 546 19.66 -21.02 6.66
C ASP A 546 18.89 -19.75 6.26
N ALA A 547 19.54 -18.82 5.56
CA ALA A 547 19.04 -17.46 5.29
C ALA A 547 17.65 -17.46 4.61
N TYR A 548 17.41 -18.38 3.68
CA TYR A 548 16.15 -18.43 2.93
C TYR A 548 14.95 -18.73 3.82
N TRP A 549 15.04 -19.71 4.73
CA TRP A 549 13.92 -20.02 5.64
C TRP A 549 13.81 -19.01 6.79
N ARG A 550 14.93 -18.41 7.24
CA ARG A 550 14.89 -17.24 8.15
C ARG A 550 14.07 -16.09 7.57
N MET A 551 14.18 -15.84 6.27
CA MET A 551 13.39 -14.83 5.55
C MET A 551 12.00 -15.31 5.09
N GLY A 552 11.68 -16.60 5.27
CA GLY A 552 10.36 -17.16 5.01
C GLY A 552 10.17 -17.79 3.63
N TYR A 553 11.23 -17.92 2.82
CA TYR A 553 11.19 -18.69 1.57
C TYR A 553 11.25 -20.20 1.83
N ASN A 554 11.05 -20.99 0.77
CA ASN A 554 10.93 -22.45 0.83
C ASN A 554 12.16 -23.14 0.22
N PHE A 555 12.83 -22.48 -0.72
CA PHE A 555 14.11 -22.87 -1.32
C PHE A 555 15.14 -21.72 -1.24
N PRO A 556 16.46 -22.00 -1.35
CA PRO A 556 17.48 -20.96 -1.39
C PRO A 556 17.33 -20.06 -2.63
N ILE A 557 17.12 -20.70 -3.79
CA ILE A 557 16.66 -20.04 -5.02
C ILE A 557 15.22 -20.45 -5.26
N GLN A 558 14.32 -19.48 -5.24
CA GLN A 558 12.87 -19.63 -5.42
C GLN A 558 12.38 -18.70 -6.53
N LEU A 559 11.49 -19.20 -7.38
CA LEU A 559 11.01 -18.48 -8.56
C LEU A 559 9.79 -17.61 -8.26
N THR A 560 9.60 -16.59 -9.10
CA THR A 560 8.37 -15.80 -9.13
C THR A 560 7.22 -16.62 -9.69
N GLN A 561 6.05 -16.44 -9.09
CA GLN A 561 4.78 -16.96 -9.58
C GLN A 561 3.79 -15.80 -9.83
N TRP A 562 3.95 -14.70 -9.07
CA TRP A 562 3.26 -13.42 -9.27
C TRP A 562 3.59 -12.73 -10.62
N ALA A 563 4.66 -13.17 -11.31
CA ALA A 563 4.90 -12.88 -12.71
C ALA A 563 5.65 -14.03 -13.41
N LEU A 564 5.28 -14.29 -14.67
CA LEU A 564 5.86 -15.29 -15.57
C LEU A 564 5.48 -14.95 -17.03
N ALA A 565 6.16 -15.52 -18.02
CA ALA A 565 5.69 -15.49 -19.41
C ALA A 565 5.99 -16.80 -20.14
N SER A 566 5.12 -17.26 -21.04
CA SER A 566 5.28 -18.53 -21.75
C SER A 566 4.60 -18.55 -23.12
N ALA A 567 5.14 -19.33 -24.04
CA ALA A 567 4.40 -19.87 -25.16
C ALA A 567 3.42 -20.95 -24.66
N PRO A 568 2.31 -21.23 -25.37
CA PRO A 568 1.34 -22.24 -24.94
C PRO A 568 1.92 -23.65 -24.76
N LYS A 569 1.31 -24.41 -23.85
CA LYS A 569 1.51 -25.84 -23.57
C LYS A 569 2.93 -26.21 -23.14
N HIS A 570 3.60 -25.33 -22.40
CA HIS A 570 4.98 -25.53 -21.96
C HIS A 570 5.11 -26.66 -20.92
N PRO A 571 6.09 -27.58 -21.02
CA PRO A 571 6.22 -28.73 -20.13
C PRO A 571 6.22 -28.41 -18.63
N VAL A 572 6.84 -27.31 -18.20
CA VAL A 572 6.86 -26.88 -16.79
C VAL A 572 5.45 -26.55 -16.29
N LEU A 573 4.67 -25.82 -17.09
CA LEU A 573 3.32 -25.40 -16.71
C LEU A 573 2.33 -26.57 -16.75
N ASN A 574 2.48 -27.47 -17.74
CA ASN A 574 1.77 -28.75 -17.75
C ASN A 574 2.09 -29.58 -16.49
N ARG A 575 3.36 -29.64 -16.09
CA ARG A 575 3.80 -30.36 -14.88
C ARG A 575 3.22 -29.74 -13.61
N PHE A 576 3.20 -28.40 -13.48
CA PHE A 576 2.54 -27.70 -12.38
C PHE A 576 1.05 -28.10 -12.27
N ILE A 577 0.30 -28.02 -13.38
CA ILE A 577 -1.14 -28.33 -13.39
C ILE A 577 -1.38 -29.81 -13.03
N ALA A 578 -0.58 -30.72 -13.57
CA ALA A 578 -0.67 -32.15 -13.26
C ALA A 578 -0.33 -32.45 -11.79
N THR A 579 0.72 -31.84 -11.23
CA THR A 579 1.08 -31.98 -9.81
C THR A 579 -0.04 -31.45 -8.89
N PHE A 580 -0.63 -30.30 -9.22
CA PHE A 580 -1.77 -29.75 -8.48
C PHE A 580 -3.00 -30.68 -8.51
N LYS A 581 -3.41 -31.14 -9.70
CA LYS A 581 -4.52 -32.10 -9.87
C LYS A 581 -4.29 -33.39 -9.06
N ASN A 582 -3.09 -33.98 -9.18
CA ASN A 582 -2.72 -35.20 -8.46
C ASN A 582 -2.78 -34.99 -6.94
N ARG A 583 -2.26 -33.86 -6.44
CA ARG A 583 -2.30 -33.54 -5.01
C ARG A 583 -3.74 -33.41 -4.48
N VAL A 584 -4.64 -32.81 -5.26
CA VAL A 584 -6.08 -32.75 -4.91
C VAL A 584 -6.70 -34.15 -4.89
N ALA A 585 -6.38 -35.01 -5.85
CA ALA A 585 -6.89 -36.38 -5.89
C ALA A 585 -6.39 -37.25 -4.71
N GLU A 586 -5.12 -37.10 -4.29
CA GLU A 586 -4.58 -37.70 -3.06
C GLU A 586 -5.38 -37.26 -1.83
N LEU A 587 -5.55 -35.94 -1.64
CA LEU A 587 -6.27 -35.36 -0.50
C LEU A 587 -7.76 -35.77 -0.46
N ALA A 588 -8.38 -35.97 -1.62
CA ALA A 588 -9.77 -36.43 -1.75
C ALA A 588 -9.93 -37.96 -1.65
N THR A 589 -8.85 -38.75 -1.66
CA THR A 589 -8.92 -40.23 -1.62
C THR A 589 -9.64 -40.79 -0.39
N PRO A 590 -9.43 -40.29 0.86
CA PRO A 590 -10.21 -40.71 2.03
C PRO A 590 -11.72 -40.44 1.91
N TYR A 591 -12.10 -39.48 1.06
CA TYR A 591 -13.47 -39.06 0.78
C TYR A 591 -14.02 -39.65 -0.53
N LYS A 592 -13.34 -40.69 -1.07
CA LYS A 592 -13.69 -41.38 -2.33
C LYS A 592 -13.75 -40.44 -3.54
N GLY A 593 -12.91 -39.40 -3.56
CA GLY A 593 -12.89 -38.37 -4.61
C GLY A 593 -13.94 -37.26 -4.46
N ASN A 594 -14.76 -37.26 -3.40
CA ASN A 594 -15.76 -36.22 -3.19
C ASN A 594 -15.11 -34.91 -2.70
N LEU A 595 -14.92 -33.96 -3.61
CA LEU A 595 -14.30 -32.66 -3.34
C LEU A 595 -15.06 -31.84 -2.29
N THR A 596 -16.40 -31.84 -2.32
CA THR A 596 -17.23 -31.14 -1.33
C THR A 596 -16.96 -31.66 0.08
N ALA A 597 -17.01 -32.97 0.28
CA ALA A 597 -16.72 -33.58 1.58
C ALA A 597 -15.26 -33.38 2.03
N THR A 598 -14.32 -33.30 1.08
CA THR A 598 -12.89 -33.01 1.34
C THR A 598 -12.69 -31.57 1.81
N ALA A 599 -13.42 -30.61 1.23
CA ALA A 599 -13.44 -29.21 1.64
C ALA A 599 -14.18 -29.00 2.97
N GLU A 600 -15.34 -29.63 3.18
CA GLU A 600 -16.12 -29.60 4.43
C GLU A 600 -15.34 -30.19 5.62
N ALA A 601 -14.53 -31.23 5.39
CA ALA A 601 -13.60 -31.77 6.39
C ALA A 601 -12.35 -30.88 6.64
N GLY A 602 -12.27 -29.72 5.97
CA GLY A 602 -11.19 -28.75 6.10
C GLY A 602 -9.83 -29.27 5.64
N VAL A 603 -9.77 -30.24 4.72
CA VAL A 603 -8.51 -30.86 4.29
C VAL A 603 -7.71 -29.91 3.41
N LEU A 604 -8.35 -29.33 2.38
CA LEU A 604 -7.70 -28.36 1.49
C LEU A 604 -7.20 -27.11 2.27
N ALA A 605 -7.94 -26.69 3.30
CA ALA A 605 -7.58 -25.56 4.15
C ALA A 605 -6.37 -25.80 5.09
N ARG A 606 -5.77 -26.99 5.10
CA ARG A 606 -4.54 -27.29 5.86
C ARG A 606 -3.27 -27.24 4.99
N GLU A 607 -3.41 -27.26 3.67
CA GLU A 607 -2.28 -27.07 2.75
C GLU A 607 -1.84 -25.60 2.82
N ASP A 608 -0.53 -25.32 2.78
CA ASP A 608 -0.01 -23.94 2.72
C ASP A 608 -0.05 -23.48 1.23
N PRO A 609 -0.83 -22.44 0.87
CA PRO A 609 -0.96 -21.95 -0.50
C PRO A 609 0.37 -21.69 -1.19
N LEU A 610 1.39 -21.22 -0.46
CA LEU A 610 2.72 -20.97 -1.05
C LEU A 610 3.37 -22.23 -1.59
N LYS A 611 3.06 -23.39 -0.98
CA LYS A 611 3.50 -24.72 -1.38
C LYS A 611 2.58 -25.37 -2.41
N PHE A 612 1.28 -25.17 -2.25
CA PHE A 612 0.23 -25.89 -2.99
C PHE A 612 -0.06 -25.29 -4.37
N THR A 613 -0.06 -23.96 -4.47
CA THR A 613 -0.42 -23.21 -5.70
C THR A 613 0.57 -22.08 -6.03
N GLY A 614 1.30 -21.59 -5.03
CA GLY A 614 2.19 -20.43 -5.11
C GLY A 614 3.64 -20.72 -5.56
N PRO A 615 4.60 -19.86 -5.14
CA PRO A 615 6.00 -19.91 -5.57
C PRO A 615 6.75 -21.25 -5.40
N GLU A 616 6.48 -22.06 -4.36
CA GLU A 616 7.14 -23.37 -4.23
C GLU A 616 6.63 -24.36 -5.30
N ALA A 617 5.34 -24.37 -5.62
CA ALA A 617 4.78 -25.27 -6.64
C ALA A 617 5.41 -25.04 -8.03
N ILE A 618 5.53 -23.79 -8.48
CA ILE A 618 6.18 -23.49 -9.77
C ILE A 618 7.71 -23.73 -9.73
N THR A 619 8.35 -23.47 -8.58
CA THR A 619 9.78 -23.77 -8.40
C THR A 619 10.04 -25.27 -8.51
N VAL A 620 9.25 -26.11 -7.83
CA VAL A 620 9.38 -27.58 -7.88
C VAL A 620 9.08 -28.13 -9.28
N ALA A 621 8.05 -27.64 -9.96
CA ALA A 621 7.75 -28.04 -11.34
C ALA A 621 8.92 -27.71 -12.30
N THR A 622 9.51 -26.53 -12.16
CA THR A 622 10.66 -26.07 -12.97
C THR A 622 11.92 -26.89 -12.66
N MET A 623 12.22 -27.08 -11.38
CA MET A 623 13.35 -27.90 -10.90
C MET A 623 13.30 -29.32 -11.46
N ALA A 624 12.13 -29.96 -11.41
CA ALA A 624 11.97 -31.33 -11.90
C ALA A 624 12.11 -31.39 -13.44
N GLN A 625 11.45 -30.50 -14.17
CA GLN A 625 11.47 -30.49 -15.63
C GLN A 625 12.88 -30.22 -16.19
N LEU A 626 13.59 -29.19 -15.71
CA LEU A 626 14.93 -28.85 -16.23
C LEU A 626 16.01 -29.86 -15.79
N LYS A 627 15.78 -30.59 -14.68
CA LYS A 627 16.60 -31.74 -14.30
C LYS A 627 16.37 -32.92 -15.27
N ASP A 628 15.12 -33.21 -15.60
CA ASP A 628 14.76 -34.32 -16.50
C ASP A 628 15.21 -34.04 -17.96
N ASP A 629 15.04 -32.81 -18.45
CA ASP A 629 15.34 -32.43 -19.84
C ASP A 629 16.83 -32.19 -20.12
N ALA A 630 17.56 -31.59 -19.16
CA ALA A 630 18.90 -31.06 -19.35
C ALA A 630 19.90 -31.40 -18.22
N GLY A 631 19.50 -32.18 -17.21
CA GLY A 631 20.38 -32.52 -16.08
C GLY A 631 20.71 -31.33 -15.16
N LEU A 632 19.90 -30.27 -15.18
CA LEU A 632 20.20 -29.03 -14.48
C LEU A 632 20.36 -29.23 -12.96
N ARG A 633 21.53 -28.84 -12.45
CA ARG A 633 21.76 -28.65 -11.01
C ARG A 633 21.11 -27.33 -10.58
N TRP A 634 20.08 -27.38 -9.73
CA TRP A 634 19.26 -26.20 -9.42
C TRP A 634 20.08 -25.01 -8.91
N GLU A 635 21.02 -25.24 -8.00
CA GLU A 635 21.83 -24.15 -7.42
C GLU A 635 22.98 -23.68 -8.32
N ALA A 636 22.87 -23.92 -9.63
CA ALA A 636 23.67 -23.27 -10.67
C ALA A 636 22.97 -22.00 -11.22
N VAL A 637 21.65 -21.86 -11.03
CA VAL A 637 20.87 -20.71 -11.53
C VAL A 637 20.95 -19.46 -10.64
N THR A 638 21.60 -19.54 -9.47
CA THR A 638 21.88 -18.37 -8.62
C THR A 638 22.68 -17.31 -9.37
N GLY A 639 22.33 -16.04 -9.16
CA GLY A 639 23.03 -14.87 -9.67
C GLY A 639 24.10 -14.32 -8.71
N LEU A 640 24.16 -14.84 -7.48
CA LEU A 640 25.04 -14.31 -6.41
C LEU A 640 26.54 -14.36 -6.73
N GLN A 641 26.97 -15.18 -7.70
CA GLN A 641 28.37 -15.46 -8.01
C GLN A 641 28.82 -15.00 -9.40
N ASP A 642 27.93 -14.41 -10.21
CA ASP A 642 28.23 -14.00 -11.60
C ASP A 642 27.67 -12.61 -11.97
N GLY A 643 27.37 -11.79 -10.97
CA GLY A 643 26.82 -10.44 -11.17
C GLY A 643 25.32 -10.42 -11.46
N GLY A 644 24.63 -11.56 -11.32
CA GLY A 644 23.20 -11.68 -11.56
C GLY A 644 22.87 -11.73 -13.04
N ARG A 645 23.47 -12.67 -13.78
CA ARG A 645 23.11 -12.90 -15.20
C ARG A 645 21.88 -13.79 -15.36
N SER A 646 21.20 -13.67 -16.49
CA SER A 646 20.16 -14.59 -16.94
C SER A 646 20.70 -15.99 -17.28
N LYS A 647 19.82 -16.98 -17.17
CA LYS A 647 20.14 -18.42 -17.22
C LYS A 647 19.22 -19.14 -18.20
N ALA A 648 19.60 -19.17 -19.49
CA ALA A 648 18.90 -19.97 -20.50
C ALA A 648 19.29 -21.46 -20.41
N VAL A 649 18.31 -22.36 -20.38
CA VAL A 649 18.47 -23.82 -20.31
C VAL A 649 17.41 -24.46 -21.20
N GLY A 650 17.80 -24.84 -22.42
CA GLY A 650 16.83 -25.26 -23.44
C GLY A 650 15.84 -24.13 -23.75
N ASP A 651 14.56 -24.45 -23.88
CA ASP A 651 13.52 -23.45 -24.16
C ASP A 651 13.11 -22.59 -22.93
N THR A 652 13.74 -22.78 -21.77
CA THR A 652 13.41 -22.02 -20.55
C THR A 652 14.52 -21.03 -20.20
N ILE A 653 14.15 -19.77 -19.91
CA ILE A 653 15.04 -18.78 -19.30
C ILE A 653 14.61 -18.46 -17.88
N ILE A 654 15.59 -18.47 -16.96
CA ILE A 654 15.44 -17.98 -15.60
C ILE A 654 16.19 -16.65 -15.49
N PHE A 655 15.47 -15.59 -15.15
CA PHE A 655 16.00 -14.25 -14.96
C PHE A 655 16.51 -14.01 -13.53
N PRO A 656 17.55 -13.19 -13.35
CA PRO A 656 18.11 -12.87 -12.05
C PRO A 656 17.10 -12.13 -11.16
N ILE A 657 17.34 -12.13 -9.85
CA ILE A 657 16.47 -11.43 -8.89
C ILE A 657 16.30 -9.94 -9.21
N THR A 658 17.31 -9.28 -9.78
CA THR A 658 17.23 -7.88 -10.24
C THR A 658 16.20 -7.67 -11.34
N ALA A 659 15.91 -8.67 -12.18
CA ALA A 659 14.97 -8.48 -13.29
C ALA A 659 13.55 -8.22 -12.80
N PHE A 660 13.10 -9.01 -11.81
CA PHE A 660 11.70 -9.07 -11.35
C PHE A 660 11.52 -8.57 -9.91
N SER A 661 12.53 -8.71 -9.05
CA SER A 661 12.54 -8.16 -7.68
C SER A 661 13.64 -7.10 -7.44
N PRO A 662 13.85 -6.09 -8.32
CA PRO A 662 14.82 -5.01 -8.11
C PRO A 662 14.44 -4.11 -6.93
N GLY A 663 15.42 -3.32 -6.46
CA GLY A 663 15.21 -2.30 -5.43
C GLY A 663 15.01 -2.83 -4.00
N ARG A 664 15.31 -4.11 -3.71
CA ARG A 664 15.21 -4.66 -2.36
C ARG A 664 16.17 -3.97 -1.38
N SER A 665 15.68 -3.62 -0.20
CA SER A 665 16.47 -2.98 0.87
C SER A 665 17.60 -3.89 1.37
N LYS A 666 18.56 -3.30 2.10
CA LYS A 666 19.80 -3.98 2.56
C LYS A 666 19.56 -5.29 3.31
N TYR A 667 18.45 -5.41 4.04
CA TYR A 667 18.03 -6.68 4.67
C TYR A 667 17.19 -7.51 3.69
N GLY A 668 17.68 -8.71 3.33
CA GLY A 668 17.03 -9.54 2.32
C GLY A 668 17.13 -9.00 0.90
N ASN A 669 18.21 -8.26 0.63
CA ASN A 669 18.56 -7.77 -0.71
C ASN A 669 18.78 -8.91 -1.71
N MET A 670 19.47 -9.99 -1.29
CA MET A 670 19.70 -11.20 -2.10
C MET A 670 20.38 -10.96 -3.46
N GLY A 671 21.18 -9.88 -3.59
CA GLY A 671 21.85 -9.52 -4.86
C GLY A 671 21.03 -8.63 -5.79
N SER A 672 19.83 -8.21 -5.38
CA SER A 672 18.99 -7.24 -6.09
C SER A 672 19.72 -5.90 -6.29
N LYS A 673 19.93 -5.51 -7.55
CA LYS A 673 20.38 -4.15 -7.91
C LYS A 673 19.18 -3.15 -7.85
N PRO A 674 19.40 -1.83 -7.98
CA PRO A 674 18.33 -0.82 -7.92
C PRO A 674 17.31 -0.89 -9.08
N LEU A 675 16.19 -0.15 -8.97
CA LEU A 675 15.17 -0.04 -10.02
C LEU A 675 15.68 0.58 -11.34
N THR A 676 16.80 1.31 -11.29
CA THR A 676 17.45 1.96 -12.44
C THR A 676 18.50 1.09 -13.12
N ASP A 677 18.63 -0.18 -12.72
CA ASP A 677 19.66 -1.07 -13.25
C ASP A 677 19.33 -1.57 -14.67
N PRO A 678 20.31 -1.73 -15.58
CA PRO A 678 20.09 -2.29 -16.91
C PRO A 678 19.47 -3.68 -16.96
N ASP A 679 19.44 -4.45 -15.86
CA ASP A 679 18.68 -5.70 -15.78
C ASP A 679 17.20 -5.53 -15.34
N ALA A 680 16.84 -4.40 -14.73
CA ALA A 680 15.53 -4.21 -14.10
C ALA A 680 14.39 -4.14 -15.15
N ARG A 681 13.48 -5.12 -15.12
CA ARG A 681 12.42 -5.32 -16.13
C ARG A 681 11.03 -5.10 -15.54
N LEU A 682 10.78 -5.58 -14.32
CA LEU A 682 9.50 -5.53 -13.62
C LEU A 682 9.73 -5.24 -12.12
N GLN A 683 8.84 -4.45 -11.52
CA GLN A 683 8.79 -4.23 -10.06
C GLN A 683 7.48 -4.78 -9.50
N HIS A 684 7.53 -5.53 -8.40
CA HIS A 684 6.36 -5.94 -7.62
C HIS A 684 6.25 -5.10 -6.34
N ARG A 685 5.09 -4.48 -6.09
CA ARG A 685 4.87 -3.60 -4.92
C ARG A 685 4.47 -4.36 -3.65
N ALA A 686 4.16 -5.65 -3.76
CA ALA A 686 3.93 -6.56 -2.65
C ALA A 686 2.87 -6.08 -1.64
N GLN A 687 1.75 -5.53 -2.14
CA GLN A 687 0.64 -5.03 -1.30
C GLN A 687 0.09 -6.10 -0.36
N GLY A 688 0.17 -7.38 -0.75
CA GLY A 688 -0.20 -8.52 0.08
C GLY A 688 -1.67 -8.50 0.54
N SER A 689 -2.56 -7.91 -0.27
CA SER A 689 -3.94 -7.54 0.08
C SER A 689 -4.82 -8.68 0.62
N TRP A 690 -4.49 -9.93 0.30
CA TRP A 690 -5.15 -11.13 0.83
C TRP A 690 -4.69 -11.54 2.25
N ARG A 691 -3.49 -11.12 2.68
CA ARG A 691 -2.88 -11.51 3.96
C ARG A 691 -3.49 -10.71 5.13
N LYS A 692 -4.45 -11.32 5.81
CA LYS A 692 -4.92 -10.84 7.13
C LYS A 692 -3.81 -11.03 8.17
N LYS A 693 -3.63 -10.05 9.07
CA LYS A 693 -2.67 -10.20 10.18
C LYS A 693 -3.17 -11.28 11.14
N ASP A 694 -2.40 -12.35 11.24
CA ASP A 694 -2.62 -13.45 12.17
C ASP A 694 -1.44 -13.59 13.16
N MET A 695 -1.74 -13.99 14.39
CA MET A 695 -0.75 -14.04 15.48
C MET A 695 0.09 -15.32 15.46
N TYR A 696 -0.43 -16.43 14.93
CA TYR A 696 0.33 -17.66 14.74
C TYR A 696 1.37 -17.49 13.61
N VAL A 697 0.99 -16.87 12.48
CA VAL A 697 1.92 -16.53 11.38
C VAL A 697 3.02 -15.58 11.83
N GLU A 698 2.68 -14.52 12.57
CA GLU A 698 3.69 -13.54 13.06
C GLU A 698 4.64 -14.17 14.10
N MET A 699 4.15 -15.08 14.94
CA MET A 699 5.02 -15.81 15.88
C MET A 699 5.95 -16.80 15.16
N GLY A 700 5.46 -17.50 14.12
CA GLY A 700 6.28 -18.32 13.24
C GLY A 700 7.34 -17.50 12.49
N LYS A 701 7.00 -16.29 12.03
CA LYS A 701 7.94 -15.34 11.43
C LYS A 701 9.03 -14.93 12.41
N ILE A 702 8.69 -14.56 13.65
CA ILE A 702 9.68 -14.23 14.69
C ILE A 702 10.59 -15.43 14.97
N CYS A 703 10.04 -16.64 15.12
CA CYS A 703 10.81 -17.85 15.37
C CYS A 703 11.81 -18.16 14.24
N ARG A 704 11.39 -18.05 12.97
CA ARG A 704 12.28 -18.21 11.81
C ARG A 704 13.34 -17.11 11.73
N THR A 705 12.92 -15.84 11.72
CA THR A 705 13.81 -14.72 11.43
C THR A 705 14.80 -14.46 12.56
N VAL A 706 14.36 -14.53 13.82
CA VAL A 706 15.20 -14.21 14.99
C VAL A 706 15.93 -15.44 15.52
N LEU A 707 15.22 -16.56 15.74
CA LEU A 707 15.79 -17.74 16.38
C LEU A 707 16.42 -18.74 15.39
N GLY A 708 16.09 -18.66 14.09
CA GLY A 708 16.50 -19.64 13.08
C GLY A 708 15.70 -20.95 13.12
N MET A 709 14.76 -21.06 14.06
CA MET A 709 13.94 -22.24 14.33
C MET A 709 12.63 -22.20 13.53
N CYS A 710 11.72 -23.15 13.75
CA CYS A 710 10.37 -23.15 13.16
C CYS A 710 10.32 -23.04 11.61
N ARG A 711 11.31 -23.64 10.90
CA ARG A 711 11.42 -23.63 9.42
C ARG A 711 10.07 -23.88 8.72
N ASP A 712 9.39 -24.95 9.12
CA ASP A 712 8.17 -25.46 8.48
C ASP A 712 6.86 -24.94 9.11
N TRP A 713 6.94 -23.98 10.04
CA TRP A 713 5.77 -23.31 10.60
C TRP A 713 5.03 -22.54 9.49
N SER A 714 3.70 -22.62 9.47
CA SER A 714 2.86 -22.04 8.41
C SER A 714 3.20 -20.58 8.09
N LYS A 715 3.08 -20.22 6.80
CA LYS A 715 3.24 -18.86 6.29
C LYS A 715 1.89 -18.19 5.96
N VAL A 716 0.79 -18.87 6.31
CA VAL A 716 -0.61 -18.42 6.21
C VAL A 716 -1.38 -18.74 7.50
N PRO A 717 -2.50 -18.04 7.79
CA PRO A 717 -3.41 -18.45 8.87
C PRO A 717 -3.96 -19.86 8.60
N GLN A 718 -4.24 -20.60 9.68
CA GLN A 718 -4.90 -21.92 9.67
C GLN A 718 -6.23 -21.85 10.42
#